data_AF-A0A3S7KS75-F1
#
_entry.id   AF-A0A3S7KS75-F1
#
_cell.length_a   1.000
_cell.length_b   1.000
_cell.length_c   1.000
_cell.angle_alpha   90.00
_cell.angle_beta   90.00
_cell.angle_gamma   90.00
#
_symmetry.space_group_name_H-M   'P 1'
#
loop_
_entity.id
_entity.type
_entity.pdbx_description
1 polymer ?
#
loop_
_entity_poly.entity_id
_entity_poly.type
_entity_poly.pdbx_seq_one_letter_code
_entity_poly.pdbx_strand_id
1 'polypeptide(L)'
;MTDAAPAPIIGLNIRSEASSRSNRLGLLPRGARITVKNRKDKWAQIDRILEGEIVPVRPGEAVDPAAKQGWIFMPELDPGPKQPVQRDKVVIPETPIAIGAGALLGHVGEYQQYVDAQPLPKRGTRPLMHLEVFAGNDLPVFLAKSRKYASLLPPGTGSLFVIEKGARLKKPAMPDGTIESDTVLTQLKDSGLGTWTLVQRSELKIFERKALGAYSSSSKSYANAKDAHFTGVFVGADDSQRTQSEKEAKKHNYTRREMRVPVGEPFWILRKDLQACPVDGMKWWKKHPLRTDGPDGEAVGLVRVMSRAELERLPAPKRALDSDGKAWWEVAACGEKPGTFVLGWACESGHAKVGWQSPWAWPGFETVEEGSIQPVDMMAATLVKMGVLKAHEVTDHRMRADKVERSALVQKLHALLDTDGNGHISKAELQAASKQPLLAQALSRMIVRYESEWGGEDAKWDELDPLMLDGAVEWSAEKLRIQNLRWWKDVAPKVKGFPGAPEVFHLHPIGLLNNFYSAMATANANATPSKDGTYNGEREKSGAQWHKRFMQSNKVADLKEPFKSNITRFLAALNAAGVTVNINTTLRPPQRSYLMYYAREIVNGMDPAKVPAFAPQNGDAPVNIDWQHLDASGKPDLKAAKQGAKAMDAAYGAAGAIGKPYRSNHNGGEAIDMRLSPAWGIGKTVKKADGTSVTIGSKRDIIDVGATYSVLHWNYDGRTKKIDDPHWSKTGN
;
A
#
# COMPACT_ATOMS: atom_id res chain seq x y z
N MET A 1 32.05 -25.36 -24.91
CA MET A 1 31.66 -24.38 -23.87
C MET A 1 32.05 -23.02 -24.40
N THR A 2 31.07 -22.18 -24.73
CA THR A 2 31.30 -20.81 -25.19
C THR A 2 31.61 -19.95 -23.98
N ASP A 3 32.80 -19.33 -23.92
CA ASP A 3 33.15 -18.35 -22.90
C ASP A 3 32.14 -17.20 -22.93
N ALA A 4 31.28 -17.14 -21.93
CA ALA A 4 30.39 -16.00 -21.74
C ALA A 4 31.25 -14.77 -21.41
N ALA A 5 31.03 -13.66 -22.12
CA ALA A 5 31.69 -12.40 -21.82
C ALA A 5 31.48 -12.02 -20.34
N PRO A 6 32.51 -11.52 -19.64
CA PRO A 6 32.41 -11.19 -18.23
C PRO A 6 31.32 -10.12 -18.01
N ALA A 7 30.57 -10.26 -16.91
CA ALA A 7 29.51 -9.34 -16.55
C ALA A 7 30.05 -7.89 -16.43
N PRO A 8 29.28 -6.86 -16.87
CA PRO A 8 29.72 -5.48 -16.78
C PRO A 8 29.91 -5.06 -15.31
N ILE A 9 31.08 -4.48 -14.99
CA ILE A 9 31.37 -3.96 -13.66
C ILE A 9 30.62 -2.62 -13.50
N ILE A 10 29.77 -2.54 -12.48
CA ILE A 10 29.01 -1.33 -12.14
C ILE A 10 29.79 -0.54 -11.08
N GLY A 11 30.03 0.74 -11.33
CA GLY A 11 30.80 1.60 -10.43
C GLY A 11 30.86 3.06 -10.88
N LEU A 12 31.48 3.89 -10.06
CA LEU A 12 31.60 5.34 -10.24
C LEU A 12 32.80 5.68 -11.13
N ASN A 13 32.63 6.59 -12.08
CA ASN A 13 33.75 7.02 -12.92
C ASN A 13 34.73 7.88 -12.11
N ILE A 14 36.02 7.52 -12.16
CA ILE A 14 37.12 8.33 -11.67
C ILE A 14 37.60 9.21 -12.83
N ARG A 15 37.65 10.52 -12.62
CA ARG A 15 37.86 11.54 -13.64
C ARG A 15 39.15 12.30 -13.41
N SER A 16 39.76 12.77 -14.49
CA SER A 16 40.98 13.61 -14.42
C SER A 16 40.75 14.97 -13.76
N GLU A 17 39.53 15.51 -13.82
CA GLU A 17 39.15 16.81 -13.28
C GLU A 17 37.76 16.76 -12.63
N ALA A 18 37.40 17.82 -11.89
CA ALA A 18 36.10 18.02 -11.26
C ALA A 18 34.98 18.33 -12.29
N SER A 19 34.81 17.45 -13.29
CA SER A 19 33.89 17.66 -14.41
C SER A 19 33.48 16.33 -15.05
N SER A 20 32.20 16.20 -15.40
CA SER A 20 31.69 15.03 -16.12
C SER A 20 32.22 14.91 -17.55
N ARG A 21 32.81 15.99 -18.08
CA ARG A 21 33.38 16.06 -19.44
C ARG A 21 34.84 15.63 -19.51
N SER A 22 35.54 15.47 -18.38
CA SER A 22 36.96 15.14 -18.38
C SER A 22 37.21 13.65 -18.60
N ASN A 23 38.46 13.28 -18.92
CA ASN A 23 38.86 11.91 -19.18
C ASN A 23 38.56 10.97 -18.00
N ARG A 24 38.14 9.75 -18.32
CA ARG A 24 37.95 8.67 -17.33
C ARG A 24 39.28 7.97 -17.11
N LEU A 25 39.77 8.01 -15.88
CA LEU A 25 41.03 7.39 -15.46
C LEU A 25 40.83 5.95 -14.99
N GLY A 26 39.63 5.63 -14.51
CA GLY A 26 39.28 4.33 -13.98
C GLY A 26 37.84 4.31 -13.50
N LEU A 27 37.44 3.18 -12.95
CA LEU A 27 36.12 2.99 -12.37
C LEU A 27 36.31 2.50 -10.93
N LEU A 28 35.60 3.13 -10.00
CA LEU A 28 35.53 2.72 -8.61
C LEU A 28 34.32 1.79 -8.44
N PRO A 29 34.52 0.46 -8.24
CA PRO A 29 33.42 -0.50 -8.20
C PRO A 29 32.43 -0.22 -7.07
N ARG A 30 31.16 -0.57 -7.29
CA ARG A 30 30.13 -0.48 -6.25
C ARG A 30 30.53 -1.31 -5.02
N GLY A 31 30.45 -0.69 -3.85
CA GLY A 31 30.88 -1.28 -2.57
C GLY A 31 32.27 -0.85 -2.12
N ALA A 32 33.07 -0.20 -2.98
CA ALA A 32 34.35 0.37 -2.57
C ALA A 32 34.14 1.52 -1.56
N ARG A 33 35.06 1.64 -0.60
CA ARG A 33 35.06 2.69 0.42
C ARG A 33 36.32 3.53 0.29
N ILE A 34 36.17 4.84 0.42
CA ILE A 34 37.25 5.80 0.24
C ILE A 34 37.14 6.94 1.26
N THR A 35 38.26 7.60 1.52
CA THR A 35 38.26 8.99 2.02
C THR A 35 38.43 9.93 0.85
N VAL A 36 37.90 11.15 0.99
CA VAL A 36 38.00 12.19 -0.04
C VAL A 36 38.67 13.44 0.50
N LYS A 37 39.42 14.13 -0.36
CA LYS A 37 40.03 15.44 -0.12
C LYS A 37 39.66 16.42 -1.23
N ASN A 38 40.05 17.68 -1.07
CA ASN A 38 39.92 18.73 -2.09
C ASN A 38 38.52 18.79 -2.74
N ARG A 39 37.50 19.20 -1.97
CA ARG A 39 36.12 19.28 -2.46
C ARG A 39 35.91 20.51 -3.35
N LYS A 40 35.23 20.32 -4.49
CA LYS A 40 34.82 21.38 -5.42
C LYS A 40 33.41 21.12 -5.94
N ASP A 41 32.44 21.91 -5.45
CA ASP A 41 31.01 21.74 -5.74
C ASP A 41 30.54 20.27 -5.51
N LYS A 42 30.10 19.57 -6.56
CA LYS A 42 29.63 18.17 -6.50
C LYS A 42 30.74 17.13 -6.64
N TRP A 43 32.01 17.55 -6.66
CA TRP A 43 33.16 16.68 -6.89
C TRP A 43 34.15 16.69 -5.74
N ALA A 44 34.88 15.60 -5.56
CA ALA A 44 36.01 15.51 -4.64
C ALA A 44 37.10 14.59 -5.19
N GLN A 45 38.35 14.75 -4.75
CA GLN A 45 39.44 13.84 -5.10
C GLN A 45 39.48 12.67 -4.12
N ILE A 46 39.84 11.49 -4.64
CA ILE A 46 40.18 10.34 -3.81
C ILE A 46 41.41 10.69 -2.98
N ASP A 47 41.31 10.52 -1.66
CA ASP A 47 42.42 10.66 -0.73
C ASP A 47 43.05 9.29 -0.45
N ARG A 48 42.23 8.33 -0.02
CA ARG A 48 42.65 6.95 0.24
C ARG A 48 41.53 5.98 -0.12
N ILE A 49 41.91 4.80 -0.61
CA ILE A 49 41.00 3.67 -0.77
C ILE A 49 41.06 2.83 0.51
N LEU A 50 39.92 2.65 1.16
CA LEU A 50 39.75 1.87 2.39
C LEU A 50 39.41 0.41 2.07
N GLU A 51 38.51 0.20 1.10
CA GLU A 51 38.05 -1.12 0.65
C GLU A 51 37.77 -1.08 -0.86
N GLY A 52 38.02 -2.20 -1.56
CA GLY A 52 37.87 -2.31 -3.01
C GLY A 52 39.10 -1.88 -3.80
N GLU A 53 39.11 -2.20 -5.10
CA GLU A 53 40.19 -1.85 -6.02
C GLU A 53 39.65 -1.07 -7.22
N ILE A 54 40.44 -0.12 -7.75
CA ILE A 54 40.08 0.57 -8.98
C ILE A 54 40.20 -0.40 -10.14
N VAL A 55 39.18 -0.44 -10.99
CA VAL A 55 39.17 -1.27 -12.20
C VAL A 55 39.28 -0.39 -13.44
N PRO A 56 39.76 -0.93 -14.58
CA PRO A 56 39.85 -0.17 -15.81
C PRO A 56 38.46 0.20 -16.33
N VAL A 57 38.40 1.28 -17.13
CA VAL A 57 37.14 1.75 -17.72
C VAL A 57 36.59 0.75 -18.74
N ARG A 58 37.47 -0.01 -19.41
CA ARG A 58 37.10 -1.08 -20.34
C ARG A 58 37.82 -2.39 -19.98
N PRO A 59 37.19 -3.55 -20.23
CA PRO A 59 37.86 -4.84 -20.06
C PRO A 59 39.14 -4.95 -20.89
N GLY A 60 40.23 -5.42 -20.29
CA GLY A 60 41.53 -5.61 -20.95
C GLY A 60 42.43 -4.37 -21.01
N GLU A 61 41.96 -3.19 -20.57
CA GLU A 61 42.81 -2.00 -20.42
C GLU A 61 43.51 -1.98 -19.04
N ALA A 62 44.64 -1.27 -18.95
CA ALA A 62 45.28 -0.99 -17.67
C ALA A 62 44.58 0.18 -16.95
N VAL A 63 44.60 0.19 -15.63
CA VAL A 63 44.15 1.34 -14.83
C VAL A 63 45.16 2.47 -14.94
N ASP A 64 44.70 3.68 -15.24
CA ASP A 64 45.57 4.87 -15.21
C ASP A 64 46.07 5.08 -13.76
N PRO A 65 47.40 5.15 -13.52
CA PRO A 65 47.95 5.36 -12.18
C PRO A 65 47.40 6.60 -11.47
N ALA A 66 47.02 7.65 -12.22
CA ALA A 66 46.43 8.86 -11.68
C ALA A 66 45.03 8.64 -11.08
N ALA A 67 44.36 7.53 -11.40
CA ALA A 67 43.05 7.19 -10.87
C ALA A 67 43.04 7.11 -9.33
N LYS A 68 44.16 6.76 -8.69
CA LYS A 68 44.27 6.70 -7.22
C LYS A 68 44.01 8.05 -6.54
N GLN A 69 44.14 9.16 -7.25
CA GLN A 69 43.90 10.52 -6.76
C GLN A 69 42.93 11.31 -7.65
N GLY A 70 42.20 10.61 -8.53
CA GLY A 70 41.25 11.23 -9.45
C GLY A 70 40.00 11.76 -8.78
N TRP A 71 39.21 12.51 -9.54
CA TRP A 71 37.99 13.17 -9.11
C TRP A 71 36.78 12.25 -9.27
N ILE A 72 35.87 12.33 -8.31
CA ILE A 72 34.63 11.54 -8.29
C ILE A 72 33.43 12.41 -7.97
N PHE A 73 32.26 11.98 -8.44
CA PHE A 73 31.01 12.70 -8.28
C PHE A 73 30.34 12.32 -6.95
N MET A 74 30.36 13.22 -5.98
CA MET A 74 29.87 12.97 -4.61
C MET A 74 28.38 12.61 -4.52
N PRO A 75 27.46 13.14 -5.34
CA PRO A 75 26.04 12.77 -5.24
C PRO A 75 25.72 11.30 -5.55
N GLU A 76 26.67 10.54 -6.11
CA GLU A 76 26.56 9.09 -6.31
C GLU A 76 27.27 8.27 -5.22
N LEU A 77 27.83 8.93 -4.20
CA LEU A 77 28.40 8.30 -3.02
C LEU A 77 27.40 8.36 -1.86
N ASP A 78 27.32 7.25 -1.13
CA ASP A 78 26.72 7.24 0.19
C ASP A 78 27.73 7.79 1.22
N PRO A 79 27.31 8.64 2.17
CA PRO A 79 28.17 9.07 3.25
C PRO A 79 28.65 7.85 4.04
N GLY A 80 29.96 7.66 4.12
CA GLY A 80 30.55 6.55 4.88
C GLY A 80 30.33 6.69 6.39
N PRO A 81 30.37 5.58 7.14
CA PRO A 81 30.37 5.58 8.60
C PRO A 81 31.34 6.62 9.14
N LYS A 82 30.86 7.51 10.01
CA LYS A 82 31.74 8.09 11.03
C LYS A 82 31.84 7.06 12.14
N GLN A 83 33.05 6.80 12.64
CA GLN A 83 33.16 6.00 13.86
C GLN A 83 32.32 6.68 14.96
N PRO A 84 31.56 5.90 15.75
CA PRO A 84 30.78 6.47 16.84
C PRO A 84 31.74 7.18 17.80
N VAL A 85 31.36 8.39 18.23
CA VAL A 85 32.19 9.22 19.13
C VAL A 85 32.40 8.53 20.48
N GLN A 86 31.43 7.70 20.89
CA GLN A 86 31.45 6.89 22.10
C GLN A 86 30.89 5.51 21.77
N ARG A 87 31.50 4.45 22.31
CA ARG A 87 30.99 3.07 22.29
C ARG A 87 30.37 2.75 23.66
N ASP A 88 29.61 1.66 23.74
CA ASP A 88 29.07 1.13 24.99
C ASP A 88 28.22 2.13 25.78
N LYS A 89 27.46 2.97 25.05
CA LYS A 89 26.60 3.98 25.64
C LYS A 89 25.30 4.14 24.89
N VAL A 90 24.21 4.25 25.64
CA VAL A 90 22.89 4.61 25.15
C VAL A 90 22.82 6.11 24.92
N VAL A 91 22.49 6.52 23.70
CA VAL A 91 22.31 7.93 23.34
C VAL A 91 20.84 8.17 23.01
N ILE A 92 20.21 9.06 23.77
CA ILE A 92 18.83 9.49 23.54
C ILE A 92 18.89 10.91 22.99
N PRO A 93 18.52 11.13 21.71
CA PRO A 93 18.48 12.47 21.15
C PRO A 93 17.51 13.36 21.93
N GLU A 94 17.92 14.60 22.25
CA GLU A 94 17.04 15.59 22.90
C GLU A 94 15.78 15.88 22.08
N THR A 95 15.90 15.81 20.76
CA THR A 95 14.79 15.95 19.81
C THR A 95 14.67 14.68 18.97
N PRO A 96 13.45 14.14 18.78
CA PRO A 96 13.23 13.02 17.88
C PRO A 96 13.79 13.31 16.48
N ILE A 97 14.63 12.40 15.98
CA ILE A 97 15.24 12.54 14.66
C ILE A 97 14.29 11.96 13.62
N ALA A 98 13.84 12.78 12.68
CA ALA A 98 13.05 12.29 11.54
C ALA A 98 13.92 11.42 10.62
N ILE A 99 13.49 10.18 10.39
CA ILE A 99 14.20 9.20 9.57
C ILE A 99 13.51 9.09 8.21
N GLY A 100 14.25 9.36 7.13
CA GLY A 100 13.79 9.11 5.77
C GLY A 100 13.95 7.64 5.35
N ALA A 101 13.14 7.18 4.39
CA ALA A 101 13.33 5.88 3.78
C ALA A 101 14.70 5.81 3.08
N GLY A 102 15.47 4.76 3.36
CA GLY A 102 16.84 4.60 2.86
C GLY A 102 17.91 5.41 3.62
N ALA A 103 17.52 6.16 4.66
CA ALA A 103 18.50 6.85 5.50
C ALA A 103 19.36 5.83 6.28
N LEU A 104 20.67 6.10 6.34
CA LEU A 104 21.59 5.35 7.18
C LEU A 104 21.30 5.67 8.66
N LEU A 105 20.87 4.66 9.42
CA LEU A 105 20.57 4.79 10.86
C LEU A 105 21.75 4.45 11.77
N GLY A 106 22.62 3.57 11.30
CA GLY A 106 23.73 3.06 12.08
C GLY A 106 24.40 1.90 11.35
N HIS A 107 25.49 1.43 11.92
CA HIS A 107 26.20 0.26 11.45
C HIS A 107 25.88 -0.93 12.32
N VAL A 108 25.88 -2.11 11.70
CA VAL A 108 25.69 -3.36 12.40
C VAL A 108 26.87 -3.54 13.36
N GLY A 109 26.57 -3.69 14.65
CA GLY A 109 27.55 -3.95 15.69
C GLY A 109 28.12 -5.35 15.63
N GLU A 110 29.14 -5.62 16.43
CA GLU A 110 29.71 -6.96 16.56
C GLU A 110 28.88 -7.80 17.53
N TYR A 111 28.58 -9.03 17.13
CA TYR A 111 27.91 -10.00 17.99
C TYR A 111 28.93 -10.96 18.59
N GLN A 112 28.90 -11.05 19.92
CA GLN A 112 29.72 -11.96 20.71
C GLN A 112 28.87 -13.17 21.12
N GLN A 113 29.31 -14.38 20.79
CA GLN A 113 28.69 -15.59 21.30
C GLN A 113 29.18 -15.90 22.71
N TYR A 114 28.44 -16.71 23.46
CA TYR A 114 28.90 -17.24 24.75
C TYR A 114 30.27 -17.94 24.65
N VAL A 115 30.52 -18.71 23.59
CA VAL A 115 31.82 -19.36 23.35
C VAL A 115 32.97 -18.36 23.15
N ASP A 116 32.65 -17.09 22.87
CA ASP A 116 33.61 -15.99 22.73
C ASP A 116 33.88 -15.28 24.06
N ALA A 117 33.10 -15.56 25.12
CA ALA A 117 33.30 -15.05 26.48
C ALA A 117 34.48 -15.76 27.19
N GLN A 118 35.60 -15.95 26.46
CA GLN A 118 36.85 -16.45 27.02
C GLN A 118 37.81 -15.29 27.29
N PRO A 119 38.76 -15.44 28.25
CA PRO A 119 39.73 -14.40 28.59
C PRO A 119 40.61 -13.92 27.42
N LEU A 120 40.74 -14.74 26.36
CA LEU A 120 41.48 -14.42 25.13
C LEU A 120 40.54 -14.51 23.92
N PRO A 121 40.14 -13.39 23.30
CA PRO A 121 39.28 -13.40 22.12
C PRO A 121 39.98 -14.09 20.95
N LYS A 122 39.41 -15.18 20.43
CA LYS A 122 40.07 -16.02 19.41
C LYS A 122 39.71 -15.70 17.96
N ARG A 123 38.82 -14.75 17.62
CA ARG A 123 38.39 -14.56 16.21
C ARG A 123 37.90 -13.15 15.84
N GLY A 124 37.77 -12.95 14.51
CA GLY A 124 37.43 -11.70 13.84
C GLY A 124 35.97 -11.27 13.90
N THR A 125 35.68 -10.10 13.30
CA THR A 125 34.43 -9.35 13.43
C THR A 125 33.19 -10.11 12.89
N ARG A 126 32.12 -10.22 13.69
CA ARG A 126 30.84 -10.82 13.29
C ARG A 126 29.71 -9.80 13.34
N PRO A 127 29.40 -9.11 12.23
CA PRO A 127 28.31 -8.15 12.20
C PRO A 127 26.95 -8.86 12.30
N LEU A 128 26.14 -8.55 13.32
CA LEU A 128 24.75 -9.01 13.44
C LEU A 128 23.83 -7.86 13.87
N MET A 129 22.65 -7.79 13.25
CA MET A 129 21.59 -6.86 13.65
C MET A 129 20.56 -7.61 14.50
N HIS A 130 20.36 -7.16 15.74
CA HIS A 130 19.18 -7.51 16.52
C HIS A 130 18.11 -6.43 16.28
N LEU A 131 16.90 -6.84 15.85
CA LEU A 131 15.76 -5.95 15.71
C LEU A 131 14.58 -6.46 16.56
N GLU A 132 14.18 -5.67 17.55
CA GLU A 132 12.92 -5.88 18.28
C GLU A 132 11.89 -4.81 17.88
N VAL A 133 10.63 -5.22 17.79
CA VAL A 133 9.49 -4.31 17.66
C VAL A 133 8.53 -4.64 18.77
N PHE A 134 8.31 -3.70 19.67
CA PHE A 134 7.49 -3.92 20.85
C PHE A 134 6.56 -2.75 21.17
N ALA A 135 5.55 -3.02 21.98
CA ALA A 135 4.65 -2.03 22.54
C ALA A 135 4.36 -2.33 24.02
N GLY A 136 3.99 -1.28 24.76
CA GLY A 136 3.67 -1.40 26.18
C GLY A 136 2.27 -1.97 26.44
N ASN A 137 1.84 -1.85 27.69
CA ASN A 137 0.55 -2.34 28.17
C ASN A 137 -0.67 -1.63 27.55
N ASP A 138 -0.46 -0.57 26.77
CA ASP A 138 -1.49 0.13 26.03
C ASP A 138 -1.88 -0.58 24.71
N LEU A 139 -1.06 -1.52 24.22
CA LEU A 139 -1.33 -2.23 22.97
C LEU A 139 -2.70 -2.93 22.93
N PRO A 140 -3.15 -3.70 23.93
CA PRO A 140 -4.47 -4.34 23.89
C PRO A 140 -5.61 -3.33 23.74
N VAL A 141 -5.50 -2.18 24.42
CA VAL A 141 -6.47 -1.08 24.32
C VAL A 141 -6.43 -0.44 22.93
N PHE A 142 -5.24 -0.24 22.38
CA PHE A 142 -5.07 0.26 21.02
C PHE A 142 -5.67 -0.70 19.98
N LEU A 143 -5.42 -2.00 20.08
CA LEU A 143 -6.00 -3.02 19.19
C LEU A 143 -7.52 -3.02 19.25
N ALA A 144 -8.11 -2.94 20.45
CA ALA A 144 -9.55 -2.86 20.62
C ALA A 144 -10.14 -1.60 19.96
N LYS A 145 -9.51 -0.43 20.16
CA LYS A 145 -9.92 0.82 19.50
C LYS A 145 -9.78 0.75 17.98
N SER A 146 -8.68 0.18 17.49
CA SER A 146 -8.41 -0.01 16.07
C SER A 146 -9.46 -0.90 15.41
N ARG A 147 -9.81 -2.01 16.05
CA ARG A 147 -10.86 -2.94 15.58
C ARG A 147 -12.25 -2.29 15.58
N LYS A 148 -12.57 -1.52 16.62
CA LYS A 148 -13.82 -0.72 16.65
C LYS A 148 -13.84 0.33 15.54
N TYR A 149 -12.71 0.99 15.27
CA TYR A 149 -12.62 1.91 14.15
C TYR A 149 -12.85 1.20 12.81
N ALA A 150 -12.23 0.03 12.62
CA ALA A 150 -12.41 -0.77 11.43
C ALA A 150 -13.86 -1.19 11.18
N SER A 151 -14.62 -1.52 12.23
CA SER A 151 -16.04 -1.88 12.10
C SER A 151 -16.95 -0.71 11.75
N LEU A 152 -16.48 0.53 11.89
CA LEU A 152 -17.22 1.75 11.53
C LEU A 152 -16.90 2.24 10.11
N LEU A 153 -15.97 1.60 9.40
CA LEU A 153 -15.63 1.98 8.04
C LEU A 153 -16.74 1.57 7.05
N PRO A 154 -16.99 2.35 5.98
CA PRO A 154 -17.93 1.96 4.95
C PRO A 154 -17.60 0.60 4.31
N PRO A 155 -18.60 -0.16 3.84
CA PRO A 155 -18.37 -1.37 3.05
C PRO A 155 -17.45 -1.11 1.86
N GLY A 156 -16.61 -2.09 1.49
CA GLY A 156 -15.69 -1.97 0.34
C GLY A 156 -14.37 -1.24 0.64
N THR A 157 -14.20 -0.66 1.83
CA THR A 157 -12.94 0.00 2.26
C THR A 157 -11.83 -0.97 2.65
N GLY A 158 -12.11 -2.28 2.69
CA GLY A 158 -11.14 -3.32 3.01
C GLY A 158 -10.11 -3.54 1.91
N SER A 159 -8.85 -3.73 2.30
CA SER A 159 -7.71 -3.93 1.38
C SER A 159 -7.00 -5.26 1.57
N LEU A 160 -7.37 -6.02 2.60
CA LEU A 160 -6.86 -7.35 2.90
C LEU A 160 -7.98 -8.36 2.68
N PHE A 161 -7.74 -9.36 1.84
CA PHE A 161 -8.67 -10.46 1.66
C PHE A 161 -8.39 -11.52 2.73
N VAL A 162 -9.38 -11.76 3.58
CA VAL A 162 -9.26 -12.59 4.78
C VAL A 162 -10.14 -13.82 4.65
N ILE A 163 -9.56 -14.97 4.99
CA ILE A 163 -10.26 -16.24 5.15
C ILE A 163 -10.07 -16.62 6.61
N GLU A 164 -11.14 -16.55 7.39
CA GLU A 164 -11.08 -16.77 8.84
C GLU A 164 -11.02 -18.26 9.17
N LYS A 165 -10.61 -18.57 10.40
CA LYS A 165 -10.63 -19.94 10.93
C LYS A 165 -12.05 -20.54 10.84
N GLY A 166 -12.14 -21.75 10.30
CA GLY A 166 -13.36 -22.48 10.07
C GLY A 166 -14.14 -22.04 8.82
N ALA A 167 -13.59 -21.16 7.97
CA ALA A 167 -14.13 -20.94 6.63
C ALA A 167 -13.97 -22.22 5.78
N ARG A 168 -14.92 -22.48 4.87
CA ARG A 168 -14.89 -23.65 3.97
C ARG A 168 -14.72 -23.18 2.54
N LEU A 169 -13.52 -23.34 1.99
CA LEU A 169 -13.25 -22.97 0.60
C LEU A 169 -14.12 -23.79 -0.35
N LYS A 170 -14.64 -23.17 -1.41
CA LYS A 170 -15.53 -23.87 -2.34
C LYS A 170 -14.76 -24.79 -3.27
N LYS A 171 -15.40 -25.88 -3.66
CA LYS A 171 -14.99 -26.73 -4.77
C LYS A 171 -15.86 -26.44 -5.99
N PRO A 172 -15.35 -26.64 -7.21
CA PRO A 172 -16.20 -26.60 -8.40
C PRO A 172 -17.30 -27.65 -8.30
N ALA A 173 -18.52 -27.30 -8.70
CA ALA A 173 -19.61 -28.26 -8.81
C ALA A 173 -19.28 -29.37 -9.81
N MET A 174 -19.82 -30.56 -9.59
CA MET A 174 -19.73 -31.66 -10.56
C MET A 174 -20.46 -31.29 -11.87
N PRO A 175 -19.98 -31.78 -13.03
CA PRO A 175 -20.67 -31.55 -14.30
C PRO A 175 -22.08 -32.13 -14.28
N ASP A 176 -22.99 -31.46 -14.98
CA ASP A 176 -24.37 -31.92 -15.16
C ASP A 176 -24.43 -33.09 -16.16
N GLY A 177 -23.41 -33.25 -17.00
CA GLY A 177 -23.25 -34.40 -17.89
C GLY A 177 -22.09 -34.26 -18.88
N THR A 178 -22.14 -35.09 -19.91
CA THR A 178 -21.22 -35.06 -21.07
C THR A 178 -21.97 -34.70 -22.34
N ILE A 179 -21.29 -34.05 -23.29
CA ILE A 179 -21.84 -33.71 -24.62
C ILE A 179 -21.52 -34.84 -25.60
N GLU A 180 -22.48 -35.16 -26.45
CA GLU A 180 -22.34 -36.13 -27.55
C GLU A 180 -21.35 -35.64 -28.61
N SER A 181 -20.67 -36.59 -29.25
CA SER A 181 -19.86 -36.37 -30.44
C SER A 181 -20.65 -35.58 -31.52
N ASP A 182 -19.96 -34.73 -32.29
CA ASP A 182 -20.50 -33.88 -33.38
C ASP A 182 -21.34 -32.65 -32.99
N THR A 183 -21.46 -32.32 -31.70
CA THR A 183 -22.10 -31.04 -31.30
C THR A 183 -21.20 -29.85 -31.64
N VAL A 184 -21.69 -28.91 -32.47
CA VAL A 184 -20.92 -27.71 -32.80
C VAL A 184 -21.23 -26.55 -31.87
N LEU A 185 -20.19 -25.99 -31.24
CA LEU A 185 -20.30 -24.97 -30.19
C LEU A 185 -19.81 -23.61 -30.69
N THR A 186 -20.44 -22.54 -30.17
CA THR A 186 -19.95 -21.17 -30.31
C THR A 186 -19.59 -20.63 -28.93
N GLN A 187 -18.36 -20.09 -28.80
CA GLN A 187 -17.95 -19.42 -27.58
C GLN A 187 -18.67 -18.08 -27.46
N LEU A 188 -19.28 -17.83 -26.30
CA LEU A 188 -19.83 -16.52 -25.97
C LEU A 188 -18.74 -15.63 -25.36
N LYS A 189 -18.97 -14.32 -25.39
CA LYS A 189 -18.03 -13.35 -24.80
C LYS A 189 -17.90 -13.58 -23.30
N ASP A 190 -16.68 -13.82 -22.83
CA ASP A 190 -16.35 -13.95 -21.42
C ASP A 190 -15.13 -13.08 -21.04
N SER A 191 -14.68 -13.16 -19.78
CA SER A 191 -13.54 -12.41 -19.27
C SER A 191 -12.18 -12.98 -19.67
N GLY A 192 -12.13 -14.16 -20.29
CA GLY A 192 -10.90 -14.92 -20.51
C GLY A 192 -10.23 -15.45 -19.23
N LEU A 193 -10.83 -15.24 -18.05
CA LEU A 193 -10.33 -15.76 -16.77
C LEU A 193 -10.94 -17.13 -16.46
N GLY A 194 -10.22 -17.98 -15.73
CA GLY A 194 -10.71 -19.25 -15.19
C GLY A 194 -10.48 -20.46 -16.07
N THR A 195 -11.02 -21.59 -15.61
CA THR A 195 -10.94 -22.87 -16.32
C THR A 195 -12.16 -23.11 -17.21
N TRP A 196 -13.24 -22.36 -17.00
CA TRP A 196 -14.51 -22.53 -17.70
C TRP A 196 -14.76 -21.40 -18.69
N THR A 197 -15.48 -21.72 -19.75
CA THR A 197 -15.96 -20.74 -20.73
C THR A 197 -17.43 -21.00 -21.00
N LEU A 198 -18.17 -19.92 -21.22
CA LEU A 198 -19.58 -20.00 -21.60
C LEU A 198 -19.67 -20.26 -23.10
N VAL A 199 -20.48 -21.25 -23.47
CA VAL A 199 -20.72 -21.65 -24.85
C VAL A 199 -22.22 -21.81 -25.09
N GLN A 200 -22.59 -21.86 -26.36
CA GLN A 200 -23.94 -22.19 -26.81
C GLN A 200 -23.84 -23.19 -27.96
N ARG A 201 -24.82 -24.10 -28.06
CA ARG A 201 -24.94 -24.97 -29.24
C ARG A 201 -25.17 -24.09 -30.47
N SER A 202 -24.73 -24.55 -31.63
CA SER A 202 -24.91 -23.81 -32.88
C SER A 202 -25.25 -24.72 -34.04
N GLU A 203 -26.11 -24.22 -34.92
CA GLU A 203 -26.49 -24.87 -36.17
C GLU A 203 -25.91 -24.10 -37.35
N LEU A 204 -25.61 -24.80 -38.44
CA LEU A 204 -25.29 -24.17 -39.71
C LEU A 204 -26.59 -23.91 -40.46
N LYS A 205 -26.85 -22.63 -40.78
CA LYS A 205 -28.01 -22.21 -41.58
C LYS A 205 -27.55 -21.37 -42.76
N ILE A 206 -28.19 -21.57 -43.90
CA ILE A 206 -27.90 -20.82 -45.12
C ILE A 206 -28.89 -19.67 -45.22
N PHE A 207 -28.38 -18.46 -45.45
CA PHE A 207 -29.19 -17.26 -45.63
C PHE A 207 -28.90 -16.61 -46.98
N GLU A 208 -29.92 -15.99 -47.56
CA GLU A 208 -29.75 -15.10 -48.70
C GLU A 208 -28.94 -13.86 -48.30
N ARG A 209 -27.88 -13.55 -49.05
CA ARG A 209 -27.00 -12.40 -48.78
C ARG A 209 -27.78 -11.09 -48.73
N LYS A 210 -28.83 -10.97 -49.55
CA LYS A 210 -29.70 -9.80 -49.66
C LYS A 210 -30.41 -9.49 -48.34
N ALA A 211 -30.80 -10.53 -47.60
CA ALA A 211 -31.54 -10.43 -46.34
C ALA A 211 -30.63 -10.06 -45.13
N LEU A 212 -29.32 -10.30 -45.23
CA LEU A 212 -28.39 -10.16 -44.11
C LEU A 212 -27.97 -8.71 -43.83
N GLY A 213 -28.06 -7.78 -44.79
CA GLY A 213 -27.63 -6.39 -44.60
C GLY A 213 -26.10 -6.19 -44.68
N ALA A 214 -25.56 -5.15 -44.03
CA ALA A 214 -24.12 -4.84 -44.06
C ALA A 214 -23.29 -5.87 -43.26
N TYR A 215 -22.11 -6.24 -43.77
CA TYR A 215 -21.19 -7.14 -43.07
C TYR A 215 -20.21 -6.35 -42.22
N SER A 216 -19.93 -6.85 -41.01
CA SER A 216 -18.87 -6.32 -40.15
C SER A 216 -17.76 -7.36 -40.02
N SER A 217 -16.57 -7.00 -40.48
CA SER A 217 -15.38 -7.86 -40.37
C SER A 217 -14.91 -8.04 -38.93
N SER A 218 -15.14 -7.05 -38.05
CA SER A 218 -14.72 -7.11 -36.65
C SER A 218 -15.56 -8.08 -35.82
N SER A 219 -16.87 -8.16 -36.07
CA SER A 219 -17.77 -9.10 -35.38
C SER A 219 -18.02 -10.38 -36.16
N LYS A 220 -17.53 -10.47 -37.41
CA LYS A 220 -17.81 -11.54 -38.37
C LYS A 220 -19.30 -11.84 -38.50
N SER A 221 -20.14 -10.81 -38.42
CA SER A 221 -21.60 -10.93 -38.45
C SER A 221 -22.22 -9.90 -39.38
N TYR A 222 -23.49 -10.09 -39.71
CA TYR A 222 -24.24 -9.19 -40.58
C TYR A 222 -25.28 -8.38 -39.79
N ALA A 223 -25.62 -7.18 -40.27
CA ALA A 223 -26.47 -6.22 -39.56
C ALA A 223 -27.84 -6.79 -39.14
N ASN A 224 -28.42 -7.66 -39.96
CA ASN A 224 -29.73 -8.28 -39.71
C ASN A 224 -29.63 -9.70 -39.10
N ALA A 225 -28.42 -10.18 -38.82
CA ALA A 225 -28.15 -11.47 -38.20
C ALA A 225 -26.98 -11.30 -37.20
N LYS A 226 -27.18 -10.44 -36.20
CA LYS A 226 -26.12 -10.01 -35.27
C LYS A 226 -25.61 -11.16 -34.39
N ASP A 227 -26.50 -12.09 -34.07
CA ASP A 227 -26.21 -13.23 -33.21
C ASP A 227 -25.63 -14.43 -33.98
N ALA A 228 -25.61 -14.36 -35.32
CA ALA A 228 -25.04 -15.41 -36.17
C ALA A 228 -23.67 -15.01 -36.74
N HIS A 229 -22.73 -15.94 -36.74
CA HIS A 229 -21.39 -15.73 -37.28
C HIS A 229 -21.28 -16.26 -38.71
N PHE A 230 -20.74 -15.46 -39.61
CA PHE A 230 -20.44 -15.90 -40.97
C PHE A 230 -19.28 -16.91 -40.93
N THR A 231 -19.48 -18.11 -41.47
CA THR A 231 -18.45 -19.17 -41.44
C THR A 231 -17.32 -18.92 -42.44
N GLY A 232 -17.49 -17.96 -43.34
CA GLY A 232 -16.61 -17.75 -44.49
C GLY A 232 -17.03 -18.55 -45.73
N VAL A 233 -18.05 -19.40 -45.62
CA VAL A 233 -18.54 -20.23 -46.73
C VAL A 233 -19.64 -19.51 -47.52
N PHE A 234 -19.35 -19.26 -48.79
CA PHE A 234 -20.28 -18.75 -49.78
C PHE A 234 -21.00 -19.94 -50.44
N VAL A 235 -22.31 -19.83 -50.61
CA VAL A 235 -23.15 -20.90 -51.16
C VAL A 235 -23.86 -20.43 -52.44
N GLY A 236 -23.83 -21.27 -53.48
CA GLY A 236 -24.47 -21.06 -54.79
C GLY A 236 -25.98 -21.29 -54.74
N ALA A 237 -26.64 -21.58 -55.86
CA ALA A 237 -28.08 -21.85 -55.88
C ALA A 237 -28.43 -23.24 -55.32
N ASP A 238 -27.50 -24.17 -55.45
CA ASP A 238 -27.56 -25.51 -54.85
C ASP A 238 -26.66 -25.57 -53.60
N ASP A 239 -27.06 -26.33 -52.58
CA ASP A 239 -26.33 -26.41 -51.30
C ASP A 239 -24.98 -27.12 -51.42
N SER A 240 -24.74 -27.91 -52.47
CA SER A 240 -23.43 -28.51 -52.77
C SER A 240 -22.43 -27.49 -53.36
N GLN A 241 -22.92 -26.37 -53.89
CA GLN A 241 -22.09 -25.32 -54.49
C GLN A 241 -21.49 -24.43 -53.40
N ARG A 242 -20.33 -24.81 -52.87
CA ARG A 242 -19.70 -24.12 -51.73
C ARG A 242 -18.28 -23.67 -52.06
N THR A 243 -17.89 -22.51 -51.55
CA THR A 243 -16.50 -22.04 -51.62
C THR A 243 -16.17 -21.12 -50.44
N GLN A 244 -14.93 -21.12 -49.98
CA GLN A 244 -14.41 -20.12 -49.03
C GLN A 244 -13.71 -18.95 -49.74
N SER A 245 -13.54 -19.04 -51.06
CA SER A 245 -12.95 -17.97 -51.87
C SER A 245 -14.01 -16.96 -52.28
N GLU A 246 -13.92 -15.74 -51.77
CA GLU A 246 -14.82 -14.65 -52.18
C GLU A 246 -14.69 -14.35 -53.68
N LYS A 247 -13.49 -14.55 -54.27
CA LYS A 247 -13.25 -14.35 -55.70
C LYS A 247 -14.03 -15.37 -56.54
N GLU A 248 -14.00 -16.65 -56.18
CA GLU A 248 -14.76 -17.69 -56.87
C GLU A 248 -16.27 -17.51 -56.65
N ALA A 249 -16.67 -17.15 -55.42
CA ALA A 249 -18.07 -16.84 -55.11
C ALA A 249 -18.62 -15.70 -55.98
N LYS A 250 -17.82 -14.66 -56.26
CA LYS A 250 -18.19 -13.57 -57.18
C LYS A 250 -18.25 -14.04 -58.63
N LYS A 251 -17.25 -14.81 -59.09
CA LYS A 251 -17.19 -15.35 -60.45
C LYS A 251 -18.41 -16.22 -60.79
N HIS A 252 -18.87 -17.03 -59.83
CA HIS A 252 -20.00 -17.94 -59.97
C HIS A 252 -21.32 -17.40 -59.41
N ASN A 253 -21.35 -16.10 -59.04
CA ASN A 253 -22.54 -15.40 -58.55
C ASN A 253 -23.25 -16.07 -57.34
N TYR A 254 -22.50 -16.48 -56.33
CA TYR A 254 -23.04 -17.12 -55.12
C TYR A 254 -23.74 -16.10 -54.21
N THR A 255 -25.07 -16.18 -54.18
CA THR A 255 -25.93 -15.23 -53.46
C THR A 255 -26.23 -15.62 -52.02
N ARG A 256 -25.80 -16.79 -51.53
CA ARG A 256 -26.11 -17.27 -50.19
C ARG A 256 -24.87 -17.31 -49.28
N ARG A 257 -25.09 -17.28 -47.97
CA ARG A 257 -24.05 -17.31 -46.92
C ARG A 257 -24.39 -18.39 -45.92
N GLU A 258 -23.43 -19.25 -45.62
CA GLU A 258 -23.56 -20.14 -44.47
C GLU A 258 -23.22 -19.36 -43.20
N MET A 259 -24.15 -19.38 -42.27
CA MET A 259 -24.07 -18.71 -40.98
C MET A 259 -24.14 -19.76 -39.88
N ARG A 260 -23.27 -19.64 -38.88
CA ARG A 260 -23.34 -20.37 -37.63
C ARG A 260 -24.28 -19.62 -36.68
N VAL A 261 -25.44 -20.22 -36.40
CA VAL A 261 -26.51 -19.63 -35.59
C VAL A 261 -26.55 -20.30 -34.23
N PRO A 262 -26.38 -19.56 -33.12
CA PRO A 262 -26.52 -20.10 -31.78
C PRO A 262 -27.98 -20.56 -31.50
N VAL A 263 -28.13 -21.70 -30.83
CA VAL A 263 -29.42 -22.31 -30.48
C VAL A 263 -29.41 -22.86 -29.06
N GLY A 264 -30.57 -22.86 -28.41
CA GLY A 264 -30.75 -23.34 -27.04
C GLY A 264 -30.16 -22.42 -25.97
N GLU A 265 -30.18 -22.86 -24.71
CA GLU A 265 -29.64 -22.09 -23.59
C GLU A 265 -28.10 -22.20 -23.52
N PRO A 266 -27.39 -21.13 -23.13
CA PRO A 266 -25.96 -21.19 -22.86
C PRO A 266 -25.62 -22.11 -21.69
N PHE A 267 -24.44 -22.74 -21.75
CA PHE A 267 -23.89 -23.57 -20.68
C PHE A 267 -22.37 -23.44 -20.64
N TRP A 268 -21.77 -23.90 -19.55
CA TRP A 268 -20.33 -23.85 -19.34
C TRP A 268 -19.68 -25.16 -19.76
N ILE A 269 -18.49 -25.08 -20.33
CA ILE A 269 -17.58 -26.21 -20.55
C ILE A 269 -16.19 -25.86 -20.02
N LEU A 270 -15.26 -26.82 -20.03
CA LEU A 270 -13.85 -26.50 -19.80
C LEU A 270 -13.29 -25.73 -21.02
N ARG A 271 -12.61 -24.62 -20.77
CA ARG A 271 -12.05 -23.77 -21.82
C ARG A 271 -11.06 -24.51 -22.72
N LYS A 272 -10.31 -25.46 -22.16
CA LYS A 272 -9.36 -26.29 -22.93
C LYS A 272 -10.05 -27.14 -24.01
N ASP A 273 -11.33 -27.46 -23.82
CA ASP A 273 -12.09 -28.33 -24.75
C ASP A 273 -12.57 -27.55 -25.99
N LEU A 274 -12.50 -26.21 -25.97
CA LEU A 274 -12.92 -25.34 -27.08
C LEU A 274 -12.07 -25.54 -28.34
N GLN A 275 -10.78 -25.85 -28.20
CA GLN A 275 -9.84 -25.97 -29.33
C GLN A 275 -9.88 -27.35 -30.00
N ALA A 276 -10.56 -28.32 -29.41
CA ALA A 276 -10.48 -29.72 -29.82
C ALA A 276 -11.79 -30.25 -30.44
N CYS A 277 -12.77 -29.40 -30.73
CA CYS A 277 -14.05 -29.84 -31.30
C CYS A 277 -13.87 -30.58 -32.66
N PRO A 278 -14.42 -31.80 -32.82
CA PRO A 278 -15.18 -32.59 -31.82
C PRO A 278 -14.27 -33.53 -31.01
N VAL A 279 -14.36 -33.47 -29.67
CA VAL A 279 -13.87 -34.54 -28.77
C VAL A 279 -15.09 -35.14 -28.07
N ASP A 280 -15.18 -36.46 -28.09
CA ASP A 280 -16.19 -37.20 -27.35
C ASP A 280 -16.02 -37.01 -25.82
N GLY A 281 -17.12 -36.88 -25.09
CA GLY A 281 -17.10 -36.83 -23.62
C GLY A 281 -16.80 -35.47 -22.95
N MET A 282 -17.01 -34.34 -23.64
CA MET A 282 -16.84 -33.00 -23.04
C MET A 282 -17.80 -32.78 -21.86
N LYS A 283 -17.27 -32.36 -20.71
CA LYS A 283 -18.05 -32.06 -19.50
C LYS A 283 -18.75 -30.71 -19.63
N TRP A 284 -20.02 -30.64 -19.24
CA TRP A 284 -20.78 -29.40 -19.26
C TRP A 284 -21.50 -29.10 -17.94
N TRP A 285 -21.81 -27.81 -17.72
CA TRP A 285 -22.56 -27.33 -16.56
C TRP A 285 -23.61 -26.29 -16.96
N LYS A 286 -24.83 -26.43 -16.47
CA LYS A 286 -25.94 -25.49 -16.65
C LYS A 286 -25.69 -24.15 -15.94
N LYS A 287 -25.07 -24.20 -14.76
CA LYS A 287 -24.69 -23.01 -13.97
C LYS A 287 -23.17 -22.89 -13.91
N HIS A 288 -22.66 -21.70 -13.61
CA HIS A 288 -21.21 -21.53 -13.40
C HIS A 288 -20.72 -22.50 -12.30
N PRO A 289 -19.60 -23.23 -12.51
CA PRO A 289 -19.16 -24.25 -11.56
C PRO A 289 -18.71 -23.71 -10.20
N LEU A 290 -18.25 -22.45 -10.16
CA LEU A 290 -17.99 -21.73 -8.91
C LEU A 290 -19.22 -20.91 -8.53
N ARG A 291 -19.75 -21.16 -7.33
CA ARG A 291 -20.92 -20.50 -6.77
C ARG A 291 -20.92 -20.66 -5.25
N THR A 292 -21.48 -19.69 -4.53
CA THR A 292 -21.46 -19.66 -3.05
C THR A 292 -22.37 -20.70 -2.39
N ASP A 293 -23.38 -21.20 -3.12
CA ASP A 293 -24.19 -22.38 -2.78
C ASP A 293 -23.58 -23.69 -3.31
N GLY A 294 -22.34 -23.63 -3.82
CA GLY A 294 -21.60 -24.78 -4.34
C GLY A 294 -21.00 -25.65 -3.23
N PRO A 295 -20.41 -26.80 -3.61
CA PRO A 295 -19.88 -27.76 -2.66
C PRO A 295 -18.75 -27.15 -1.81
N ASP A 296 -18.79 -27.44 -0.52
CA ASP A 296 -17.76 -27.03 0.43
C ASP A 296 -16.55 -27.97 0.38
N GLY A 297 -15.37 -27.39 0.54
CA GLY A 297 -14.15 -28.10 0.88
C GLY A 297 -13.99 -28.26 2.40
N GLU A 298 -12.78 -28.68 2.76
CA GLU A 298 -12.35 -28.77 4.15
C GLU A 298 -12.27 -27.37 4.80
N ALA A 299 -12.44 -27.36 6.12
CA ALA A 299 -12.34 -26.14 6.91
C ALA A 299 -10.89 -25.67 7.02
N VAL A 300 -10.71 -24.36 6.95
CA VAL A 300 -9.44 -23.69 7.17
C VAL A 300 -9.11 -23.67 8.67
N GLY A 301 -7.92 -24.12 9.05
CA GLY A 301 -7.51 -24.20 10.46
C GLY A 301 -6.91 -22.91 11.02
N LEU A 302 -6.25 -22.09 10.19
CA LEU A 302 -5.63 -20.82 10.59
C LEU A 302 -6.06 -19.68 9.66
N VAL A 303 -6.19 -18.48 10.22
CA VAL A 303 -6.56 -17.29 9.43
C VAL A 303 -5.55 -17.06 8.30
N ARG A 304 -6.05 -16.96 7.06
CA ARG A 304 -5.25 -16.60 5.88
C ARG A 304 -5.54 -15.15 5.50
N VAL A 305 -4.48 -14.35 5.35
CA VAL A 305 -4.59 -12.93 4.97
C VAL A 305 -3.78 -12.69 3.70
N MET A 306 -4.42 -12.16 2.66
CA MET A 306 -3.78 -11.90 1.38
C MET A 306 -4.03 -10.47 0.92
N SER A 307 -3.09 -9.93 0.16
CA SER A 307 -3.30 -8.63 -0.50
C SER A 307 -4.01 -8.81 -1.84
N ARG A 308 -4.64 -7.75 -2.37
CA ARG A 308 -5.17 -7.80 -3.74
C ARG A 308 -4.08 -8.07 -4.76
N ALA A 309 -2.91 -7.45 -4.59
CA ALA A 309 -1.78 -7.65 -5.49
C ALA A 309 -1.31 -9.12 -5.52
N GLU A 310 -1.37 -9.82 -4.38
CA GLU A 310 -1.08 -11.25 -4.31
C GLU A 310 -2.11 -12.07 -5.10
N LEU A 311 -3.39 -11.79 -4.90
CA LEU A 311 -4.49 -12.47 -5.60
C LEU A 311 -4.46 -12.23 -7.12
N GLU A 312 -4.16 -11.01 -7.56
CA GLU A 312 -4.11 -10.66 -8.98
C GLU A 312 -2.87 -11.19 -9.72
N ARG A 313 -1.82 -11.57 -8.98
CA ARG A 313 -0.66 -12.27 -9.55
C ARG A 313 -0.93 -13.74 -9.83
N LEU A 314 -2.04 -14.29 -9.35
CA LEU A 314 -2.41 -15.67 -9.67
C LEU A 314 -2.60 -15.85 -11.18
N PRO A 315 -2.16 -16.97 -11.76
CA PRO A 315 -2.32 -17.22 -13.19
C PRO A 315 -3.81 -17.31 -13.55
N ALA A 316 -4.16 -17.02 -14.81
CA ALA A 316 -5.55 -16.95 -15.27
C ALA A 316 -6.41 -18.18 -14.91
N PRO A 317 -5.92 -19.45 -14.92
CA PRO A 317 -6.72 -20.60 -14.50
C PRO A 317 -7.09 -20.63 -13.00
N LYS A 318 -6.39 -19.87 -12.16
CA LYS A 318 -6.61 -19.76 -10.71
C LYS A 318 -7.42 -18.52 -10.31
N ARG A 319 -7.94 -17.80 -11.30
CA ARG A 319 -8.82 -16.64 -11.13
C ARG A 319 -10.06 -16.87 -11.97
N ALA A 320 -11.25 -16.53 -11.50
CA ALA A 320 -12.46 -16.66 -12.29
C ALA A 320 -13.45 -15.53 -11.96
N LEU A 321 -14.38 -15.27 -12.87
CA LEU A 321 -15.58 -14.50 -12.60
C LEU A 321 -16.77 -15.46 -12.71
N ASP A 322 -17.67 -15.43 -11.73
CA ASP A 322 -18.93 -16.18 -11.84
C ASP A 322 -19.97 -15.44 -12.71
N SER A 323 -21.18 -15.99 -12.78
CA SER A 323 -22.27 -15.43 -13.58
C SER A 323 -22.73 -14.03 -13.13
N ASP A 324 -22.49 -13.66 -11.87
CA ASP A 324 -22.81 -12.33 -11.33
C ASP A 324 -21.64 -11.35 -11.52
N GLY A 325 -20.53 -11.81 -12.12
CA GLY A 325 -19.30 -11.04 -12.28
C GLY A 325 -18.44 -10.98 -11.01
N LYS A 326 -18.73 -11.80 -9.98
CA LYS A 326 -17.93 -11.81 -8.74
C LYS A 326 -16.61 -12.53 -8.97
N ALA A 327 -15.54 -11.98 -8.41
CA ALA A 327 -14.20 -12.56 -8.47
C ALA A 327 -14.03 -13.75 -7.53
N TRP A 328 -13.35 -14.77 -8.05
CA TRP A 328 -12.97 -15.99 -7.34
C TRP A 328 -11.48 -16.26 -7.52
N TRP A 329 -10.82 -16.70 -6.45
CA TRP A 329 -9.40 -17.08 -6.46
C TRP A 329 -9.22 -18.48 -5.88
N GLU A 330 -8.42 -19.31 -6.54
CA GLU A 330 -7.97 -20.59 -6.00
C GLU A 330 -6.79 -20.35 -5.05
N VAL A 331 -7.00 -20.64 -3.77
CA VAL A 331 -6.10 -20.27 -2.69
C VAL A 331 -5.82 -21.46 -1.78
N ALA A 332 -4.62 -21.50 -1.23
CA ALA A 332 -4.23 -22.46 -0.22
C ALA A 332 -4.24 -21.82 1.17
N ALA A 333 -4.63 -22.57 2.19
CA ALA A 333 -4.59 -22.18 3.60
C ALA A 333 -4.17 -23.37 4.47
N CYS A 334 -3.72 -23.12 5.70
CA CYS A 334 -3.46 -24.19 6.66
C CYS A 334 -4.78 -24.90 7.01
N GLY A 335 -4.75 -26.24 7.06
CA GLY A 335 -5.86 -27.06 7.53
C GLY A 335 -5.95 -27.08 9.06
N GLU A 336 -6.97 -27.77 9.59
CA GLU A 336 -7.21 -27.86 11.04
C GLU A 336 -6.16 -28.69 11.79
N LYS A 337 -5.47 -29.60 11.09
CA LYS A 337 -4.41 -30.42 11.66
C LYS A 337 -3.04 -29.78 11.38
N PRO A 338 -2.10 -29.78 12.34
CA PRO A 338 -0.74 -29.32 12.09
C PRO A 338 -0.13 -29.95 10.85
N GLY A 339 0.55 -29.15 10.03
CA GLY A 339 1.20 -29.59 8.80
C GLY A 339 0.27 -29.88 7.61
N THR A 340 -1.05 -29.77 7.74
CA THR A 340 -1.98 -29.98 6.61
C THR A 340 -2.37 -28.66 5.93
N PHE A 341 -2.80 -28.76 4.67
CA PHE A 341 -3.23 -27.61 3.87
C PHE A 341 -4.52 -27.92 3.13
N VAL A 342 -5.37 -26.92 3.02
CA VAL A 342 -6.60 -26.96 2.22
C VAL A 342 -6.42 -26.09 0.99
N LEU A 343 -6.86 -26.59 -0.17
CA LEU A 343 -6.88 -25.87 -1.44
C LEU A 343 -8.33 -25.73 -1.90
N GLY A 344 -8.75 -24.53 -2.30
CA GLY A 344 -10.09 -24.32 -2.85
C GLY A 344 -10.31 -22.89 -3.29
N TRP A 345 -11.56 -22.59 -3.64
CA TRP A 345 -11.95 -21.31 -4.22
C TRP A 345 -12.60 -20.40 -3.18
N ALA A 346 -12.05 -19.19 -3.04
CA ALA A 346 -12.60 -18.13 -2.21
C ALA A 346 -13.27 -17.08 -3.11
N CYS A 347 -14.46 -16.62 -2.72
CA CYS A 347 -15.21 -15.59 -3.46
C CYS A 347 -15.02 -14.24 -2.77
N GLU A 348 -14.97 -13.16 -3.55
CA GLU A 348 -14.85 -11.82 -3.00
C GLU A 348 -16.02 -11.36 -2.13
N SER A 349 -17.21 -11.94 -2.33
CA SER A 349 -18.43 -11.60 -1.58
C SER A 349 -19.40 -12.78 -1.46
N GLY A 350 -20.27 -12.76 -0.45
CA GLY A 350 -21.30 -13.80 -0.25
C GLY A 350 -20.75 -15.16 0.22
N HIS A 351 -19.48 -15.23 0.63
CA HIS A 351 -18.84 -16.44 1.13
C HIS A 351 -18.62 -16.31 2.65
N ALA A 352 -19.25 -17.18 3.44
CA ALA A 352 -19.18 -17.13 4.90
C ALA A 352 -17.72 -17.15 5.41
N LYS A 353 -17.39 -16.26 6.35
CA LYS A 353 -16.04 -16.11 6.94
C LYS A 353 -14.93 -15.76 5.93
N VAL A 354 -15.30 -15.26 4.75
CA VAL A 354 -14.39 -14.83 3.71
C VAL A 354 -14.78 -13.43 3.26
N GLY A 355 -13.81 -12.51 3.17
CA GLY A 355 -14.09 -11.17 2.67
C GLY A 355 -12.96 -10.18 2.84
N TRP A 356 -13.20 -8.98 2.32
CA TRP A 356 -12.27 -7.86 2.45
C TRP A 356 -12.37 -7.21 3.84
N GLN A 357 -11.26 -7.12 4.54
CA GLN A 357 -11.15 -6.45 5.84
C GLN A 357 -10.17 -5.28 5.76
N SER A 358 -10.41 -4.28 6.61
CA SER A 358 -9.50 -3.16 6.82
C SER A 358 -8.24 -3.63 7.56
N PRO A 359 -7.05 -3.09 7.25
CA PRO A 359 -5.83 -3.39 8.01
C PRO A 359 -5.96 -2.99 9.48
N TRP A 360 -6.82 -2.01 9.79
CA TRP A 360 -7.14 -1.58 11.16
C TRP A 360 -7.94 -2.62 11.95
N ALA A 361 -8.49 -3.66 11.30
CA ALA A 361 -9.08 -4.80 12.00
C ALA A 361 -8.00 -5.74 12.59
N TRP A 362 -6.73 -5.56 12.19
CA TRP A 362 -5.62 -6.43 12.56
C TRP A 362 -5.94 -7.91 12.29
N PRO A 363 -6.34 -8.27 11.05
CA PRO A 363 -6.83 -9.61 10.75
C PRO A 363 -5.76 -10.65 11.07
N GLY A 364 -6.15 -11.72 11.76
CA GLY A 364 -5.23 -12.79 12.17
C GLY A 364 -4.22 -12.43 13.26
N PHE A 365 -4.17 -11.18 13.74
CA PHE A 365 -3.32 -10.84 14.89
C PHE A 365 -3.99 -11.22 16.20
N GLU A 366 -3.21 -11.85 17.07
CA GLU A 366 -3.66 -12.27 18.39
C GLU A 366 -2.54 -12.11 19.41
N THR A 367 -2.93 -11.87 20.66
CA THR A 367 -2.00 -11.73 21.79
C THR A 367 -1.87 -13.04 22.54
N VAL A 368 -0.64 -13.36 22.96
CA VAL A 368 -0.32 -14.51 23.82
C VAL A 368 0.54 -13.97 24.95
N GLU A 369 0.14 -14.21 26.20
CA GLU A 369 0.90 -13.77 27.35
C GLU A 369 1.58 -14.97 28.00
N GLU A 370 2.90 -14.99 27.99
CA GLU A 370 3.66 -16.19 28.37
C GLU A 370 3.64 -16.48 29.89
N GLY A 371 3.09 -15.55 30.67
CA GLY A 371 3.11 -15.63 32.13
C GLY A 371 4.52 -15.49 32.70
N SER A 372 4.68 -15.68 34.00
CA SER A 372 5.96 -15.52 34.70
C SER A 372 6.83 -16.77 34.58
N ILE A 373 7.34 -17.05 33.38
CA ILE A 373 8.36 -18.08 33.14
C ILE A 373 9.75 -17.48 33.37
N GLN A 374 10.54 -18.08 34.25
CA GLN A 374 11.91 -17.64 34.53
C GLN A 374 12.94 -18.44 33.72
N PRO A 375 14.16 -17.92 33.49
CA PRO A 375 15.22 -18.64 32.79
C PRO A 375 15.53 -20.02 33.41
N VAL A 376 15.49 -20.14 34.74
CA VAL A 376 15.68 -21.42 35.44
C VAL A 376 14.56 -22.43 35.16
N ASP A 377 13.34 -21.97 34.89
CA ASP A 377 12.23 -22.84 34.51
C ASP A 377 12.49 -23.44 33.11
N MET A 378 12.93 -22.59 32.16
CA MET A 378 13.29 -23.01 30.80
C MET A 378 14.49 -23.98 30.77
N MET A 379 15.49 -23.73 31.63
CA MET A 379 16.63 -24.63 31.80
C MET A 379 16.19 -25.98 32.35
N ALA A 380 15.35 -26.00 33.39
CA ALA A 380 14.80 -27.23 33.95
C ALA A 380 14.01 -28.04 32.91
N ALA A 381 13.14 -27.38 32.12
CA ALA A 381 12.42 -28.02 31.03
C ALA A 381 13.36 -28.63 29.99
N THR A 382 14.41 -27.91 29.62
CA THR A 382 15.41 -28.39 28.66
C THR A 382 16.17 -29.62 29.17
N LEU A 383 16.63 -29.61 30.42
CA LEU A 383 17.36 -30.73 31.03
C LEU A 383 16.49 -31.99 31.12
N VAL A 384 15.23 -31.85 31.52
CA VAL A 384 14.25 -32.95 31.54
C VAL A 384 14.03 -33.50 30.12
N LYS A 385 13.84 -32.61 29.13
CA LYS A 385 13.60 -32.96 27.72
C LYS A 385 14.79 -33.65 27.06
N MET A 386 16.03 -33.29 27.43
CA MET A 386 17.25 -33.92 26.91
C MET A 386 17.50 -35.33 27.49
N GLY A 387 16.80 -35.72 28.57
CA GLY A 387 16.97 -37.03 29.20
C GLY A 387 18.35 -37.25 29.81
N VAL A 388 19.09 -36.17 30.10
CA VAL A 388 20.45 -36.20 30.65
C VAL A 388 20.49 -36.31 32.17
N LEU A 389 19.34 -36.13 32.83
CA LEU A 389 19.17 -36.17 34.28
C LEU A 389 18.94 -37.60 34.79
N LYS A 390 19.44 -37.89 36.00
CA LYS A 390 19.08 -39.10 36.76
C LYS A 390 17.63 -39.04 37.21
N ALA A 391 17.03 -40.19 37.52
CA ALA A 391 15.60 -40.27 37.87
C ALA A 391 15.17 -39.37 39.05
N HIS A 392 16.01 -39.22 40.07
CA HIS A 392 15.72 -38.32 41.19
C HIS A 392 15.83 -36.83 40.80
N GLU A 393 16.84 -36.46 40.00
CA GLU A 393 17.01 -35.10 39.48
C GLU A 393 15.84 -34.69 38.57
N VAL A 394 15.30 -35.62 37.77
CA VAL A 394 14.08 -35.38 36.98
C VAL A 394 12.90 -35.01 37.90
N THR A 395 12.81 -35.61 39.08
CA THR A 395 11.74 -35.33 40.05
C THR A 395 11.88 -33.92 40.60
N ASP A 396 13.10 -33.48 40.90
CA ASP A 396 13.39 -32.13 41.41
C ASP A 396 13.09 -31.03 40.37
N HIS A 397 13.31 -31.32 39.08
CA HIS A 397 13.04 -30.37 37.98
C HIS A 397 11.60 -30.42 37.44
N ARG A 398 10.82 -31.46 37.78
CA ARG A 398 9.52 -31.76 37.17
C ARG A 398 8.53 -30.59 37.26
N MET A 399 8.40 -29.98 38.44
CA MET A 399 7.45 -28.88 38.65
C MET A 399 7.75 -27.68 37.73
N ARG A 400 9.03 -27.31 37.59
CA ARG A 400 9.47 -26.20 36.74
C ARG A 400 9.32 -26.56 35.26
N ALA A 401 9.65 -27.78 34.87
CA ALA A 401 9.44 -28.27 33.51
C ALA A 401 7.95 -28.25 33.13
N ASP A 402 7.07 -28.81 33.96
CA ASP A 402 5.62 -28.82 33.73
C ASP A 402 5.03 -27.40 33.69
N LYS A 403 5.62 -26.44 34.43
CA LYS A 403 5.24 -25.02 34.36
C LYS A 403 5.51 -24.41 32.99
N VAL A 404 6.66 -24.71 32.38
CA VAL A 404 6.99 -24.27 31.01
C VAL A 404 6.10 -24.97 29.99
N GLU A 405 5.94 -26.29 30.09
CA GLU A 405 5.13 -27.04 29.14
C GLU A 405 3.66 -26.57 29.15
N ARG A 406 3.16 -26.07 30.28
CA ARG A 406 1.80 -25.51 30.42
C ARG A 406 1.72 -24.00 30.11
N SER A 407 2.82 -23.35 29.73
CA SER A 407 2.80 -21.92 29.40
C SER A 407 2.00 -21.68 28.11
N ALA A 408 1.44 -20.47 27.99
CA ALA A 408 0.50 -20.17 26.92
C ALA A 408 1.17 -20.19 25.53
N LEU A 409 2.41 -19.70 25.41
CA LEU A 409 3.16 -19.72 24.16
C LEU A 409 3.58 -21.13 23.80
N VAL A 410 4.10 -21.92 24.75
CA VAL A 410 4.54 -23.29 24.48
C VAL A 410 3.36 -24.15 24.03
N GLN A 411 2.25 -24.13 24.76
CA GLN A 411 1.02 -24.83 24.37
C GLN A 411 0.54 -24.44 22.97
N LYS A 412 0.61 -23.14 22.65
CA LYS A 412 0.19 -22.65 21.34
C LYS A 412 1.14 -23.09 20.21
N LEU A 413 2.45 -23.04 20.45
CA LEU A 413 3.43 -23.52 19.49
C LEU A 413 3.29 -25.03 19.27
N HIS A 414 3.08 -25.82 20.33
CA HIS A 414 2.81 -27.26 20.19
C HIS A 414 1.57 -27.50 19.33
N ALA A 415 0.46 -26.81 19.60
CA ALA A 415 -0.77 -26.94 18.79
C ALA A 415 -0.60 -26.56 17.30
N LEU A 416 0.47 -25.84 16.93
CA LEU A 416 0.76 -25.43 15.56
C LEU A 416 1.84 -26.27 14.87
N LEU A 417 2.76 -26.86 15.65
CA LEU A 417 4.01 -27.44 15.16
C LEU A 417 4.12 -28.95 15.40
N ASP A 418 3.42 -29.48 16.40
CA ASP A 418 3.42 -30.91 16.74
C ASP A 418 2.55 -31.68 15.74
N THR A 419 3.19 -32.29 14.75
CA THR A 419 2.54 -32.95 13.62
C THR A 419 2.26 -34.43 13.87
N ASP A 420 3.00 -35.06 14.78
CA ASP A 420 2.78 -36.46 15.16
C ASP A 420 1.95 -36.61 16.44
N GLY A 421 1.70 -35.52 17.16
CA GLY A 421 0.86 -35.47 18.35
C GLY A 421 1.51 -36.11 19.57
N ASN A 422 2.84 -36.25 19.58
CA ASN A 422 3.58 -36.88 20.66
C ASN A 422 3.79 -35.95 21.88
N GLY A 423 3.38 -34.68 21.78
CA GLY A 423 3.53 -33.66 22.81
C GLY A 423 4.91 -33.00 22.85
N HIS A 424 5.76 -33.23 21.85
CA HIS A 424 7.15 -32.78 21.80
C HIS A 424 7.50 -32.27 20.39
N ILE A 425 7.84 -30.97 20.31
CA ILE A 425 8.36 -30.41 19.06
C ILE A 425 9.79 -30.90 18.80
N SER A 426 9.93 -31.75 17.78
CA SER A 426 11.19 -32.32 17.32
C SER A 426 11.95 -31.39 16.36
N LYS A 427 13.24 -31.67 16.14
CA LYS A 427 14.05 -30.97 15.13
C LYS A 427 13.46 -31.11 13.72
N ALA A 428 12.92 -32.28 13.39
CA ALA A 428 12.31 -32.54 12.08
C ALA A 428 11.07 -31.67 11.86
N GLU A 429 10.24 -31.52 12.89
CA GLU A 429 9.04 -30.67 12.85
C GLU A 429 9.38 -29.19 12.72
N LEU A 430 10.37 -28.70 13.48
CA LEU A 430 10.87 -27.34 13.31
C LEU A 430 11.40 -27.09 11.90
N GLN A 431 12.16 -28.03 11.35
CA GLN A 431 12.65 -27.94 9.97
C GLN A 431 11.51 -27.94 8.96
N ALA A 432 10.48 -28.77 9.15
CA ALA A 432 9.30 -28.79 8.29
C ALA A 432 8.54 -27.46 8.38
N ALA A 433 8.25 -26.99 9.60
CA ALA A 433 7.54 -25.73 9.85
C ALA A 433 8.26 -24.52 9.25
N SER A 434 9.59 -24.46 9.34
CA SER A 434 10.40 -23.36 8.77
C SER A 434 10.26 -23.22 7.24
N LYS A 435 9.81 -24.28 6.56
CA LYS A 435 9.61 -24.32 5.10
C LYS A 435 8.16 -24.09 4.69
N GLN A 436 7.25 -23.81 5.62
CA GLN A 436 5.82 -23.64 5.34
C GLN A 436 5.42 -22.16 5.33
N PRO A 437 5.25 -21.53 4.15
CA PRO A 437 4.98 -20.09 4.06
C PRO A 437 3.63 -19.68 4.68
N LEU A 438 2.63 -20.57 4.62
CA LEU A 438 1.30 -20.33 5.18
C LEU A 438 1.36 -20.29 6.72
N LEU A 439 2.08 -21.25 7.32
CA LEU A 439 2.31 -21.29 8.75
C LEU A 439 3.17 -20.10 9.22
N ALA A 440 4.23 -19.76 8.48
CA ALA A 440 5.06 -18.59 8.76
C ALA A 440 4.23 -17.29 8.74
N GLN A 441 3.27 -17.16 7.82
CA GLN A 441 2.34 -16.03 7.82
C GLN A 441 1.49 -15.98 9.10
N ALA A 442 0.92 -17.11 9.52
CA ALA A 442 0.12 -17.18 10.74
C ALA A 442 0.96 -16.82 11.99
N LEU A 443 2.15 -17.42 12.13
CA LEU A 443 3.07 -17.15 13.25
C LEU A 443 3.52 -15.68 13.28
N SER A 444 3.72 -15.04 12.12
CA SER A 444 4.09 -13.62 12.05
C SER A 444 3.00 -12.65 12.54
N ARG A 445 1.80 -13.15 12.83
CA ARG A 445 0.69 -12.37 13.40
C ARG A 445 0.45 -12.66 14.88
N MET A 446 1.26 -13.53 15.49
CA MET A 446 1.25 -13.73 16.93
C MET A 446 2.02 -12.59 17.60
N ILE A 447 1.37 -11.94 18.57
CA ILE A 447 1.95 -10.90 19.41
C ILE A 447 2.20 -11.53 20.78
N VAL A 448 3.46 -11.67 21.18
CA VAL A 448 3.83 -12.38 22.40
C VAL A 448 4.22 -11.38 23.46
N ARG A 449 3.62 -11.45 24.64
CA ARG A 449 4.03 -10.66 25.80
C ARG A 449 5.00 -11.46 26.66
N TYR A 450 6.24 -10.98 26.74
CA TYR A 450 7.28 -11.52 27.61
C TYR A 450 8.32 -10.44 27.91
N GLU A 451 9.16 -10.69 28.90
CA GLU A 451 10.22 -9.77 29.31
C GLU A 451 11.31 -9.66 28.24
N SER A 452 11.62 -8.45 27.77
CA SER A 452 12.69 -8.21 26.80
C SER A 452 14.08 -8.48 27.39
N GLU A 453 14.99 -9.00 26.57
CA GLU A 453 16.39 -9.28 26.97
C GLU A 453 17.18 -8.00 27.32
N TRP A 454 16.69 -6.83 26.89
CA TRP A 454 17.32 -5.54 27.12
C TRP A 454 17.01 -4.91 28.49
N GLY A 455 16.27 -5.62 29.35
CA GLY A 455 15.91 -5.18 30.69
C GLY A 455 15.89 -6.30 31.73
N GLY A 456 15.11 -6.08 32.78
CA GLY A 456 14.93 -7.02 33.89
C GLY A 456 15.96 -6.91 35.00
N GLU A 457 15.71 -7.62 36.10
CA GLU A 457 16.55 -7.63 37.30
C GLU A 457 17.60 -8.76 37.28
N ASP A 458 18.62 -8.64 38.12
CA ASP A 458 19.71 -9.65 38.22
C ASP A 458 19.25 -10.96 38.83
N ALA A 459 18.28 -10.90 39.75
CA ALA A 459 17.83 -12.04 40.53
C ALA A 459 17.44 -13.28 39.69
N LYS A 460 16.82 -13.08 38.53
CA LYS A 460 16.41 -14.19 37.65
C LYS A 460 17.60 -14.95 37.03
N TRP A 461 18.74 -14.28 36.91
CA TRP A 461 19.98 -14.88 36.43
C TRP A 461 20.71 -15.57 37.58
N ASP A 462 20.70 -14.99 38.78
CA ASP A 462 21.30 -15.59 39.98
C ASP A 462 20.66 -16.94 40.35
N GLU A 463 19.38 -17.14 40.01
CA GLU A 463 18.71 -18.45 40.16
C GLU A 463 19.37 -19.58 39.35
N LEU A 464 20.16 -19.27 38.33
CA LEU A 464 20.90 -20.26 37.53
C LEU A 464 22.26 -20.64 38.13
N ASP A 465 22.79 -19.87 39.10
CA ASP A 465 24.13 -20.07 39.66
C ASP A 465 24.40 -21.52 40.13
N PRO A 466 23.46 -22.20 40.84
CA PRO A 466 23.68 -23.58 41.27
C PRO A 466 23.80 -24.59 40.12
N LEU A 467 23.33 -24.25 38.92
CA LEU A 467 23.31 -25.14 37.75
C LEU A 467 24.57 -25.03 36.89
N MET A 468 25.45 -24.05 37.13
CA MET A 468 26.58 -23.75 36.25
C MET A 468 27.83 -24.60 36.51
N LEU A 469 27.98 -25.14 37.73
CA LEU A 469 29.05 -26.10 38.11
C LEU A 469 30.44 -25.66 37.61
N ASP A 470 31.10 -26.47 36.77
CA ASP A 470 32.43 -26.22 36.22
C ASP A 470 32.50 -24.98 35.31
N GLY A 471 31.35 -24.44 34.85
CA GLY A 471 31.23 -23.25 34.02
C GLY A 471 30.97 -21.95 34.80
N ALA A 472 31.15 -21.93 36.13
CA ALA A 472 30.85 -20.76 36.97
C ALA A 472 31.64 -19.49 36.60
N VAL A 473 32.87 -19.63 36.09
CA VAL A 473 33.72 -18.49 35.69
C VAL A 473 33.17 -17.83 34.42
N GLU A 474 32.89 -18.64 33.40
CA GLU A 474 32.28 -18.17 32.14
C GLU A 474 30.88 -17.59 32.40
N TRP A 475 30.10 -18.20 33.29
CA TRP A 475 28.80 -17.67 33.69
C TRP A 475 28.90 -16.30 34.36
N SER A 476 29.88 -16.10 35.25
CA SER A 476 30.11 -14.79 35.89
C SER A 476 30.47 -13.71 34.87
N ALA A 477 31.30 -14.05 33.87
CA ALA A 477 31.62 -13.16 32.76
C ALA A 477 30.38 -12.85 31.90
N GLU A 478 29.52 -13.85 31.68
CA GLU A 478 28.27 -13.70 30.93
C GLU A 478 27.26 -12.80 31.68
N LYS A 479 27.11 -12.94 33.00
CA LYS A 479 26.28 -12.03 33.81
C LYS A 479 26.74 -10.58 33.68
N LEU A 480 28.05 -10.33 33.68
CA LEU A 480 28.61 -8.99 33.44
C LEU A 480 28.31 -8.48 32.02
N ARG A 481 28.38 -9.36 31.02
CA ARG A 481 28.01 -9.02 29.64
C ARG A 481 26.53 -8.63 29.54
N ILE A 482 25.64 -9.42 30.14
CA ILE A 482 24.20 -9.15 30.20
C ILE A 482 23.94 -7.79 30.88
N GLN A 483 24.62 -7.52 32.00
CA GLN A 483 24.51 -6.24 32.70
C GLN A 483 24.85 -5.05 31.79
N ASN A 484 25.91 -5.16 30.99
CA ASN A 484 26.32 -4.10 30.06
C ASN A 484 25.41 -3.94 28.83
N LEU A 485 24.66 -4.99 28.46
CA LEU A 485 23.71 -4.94 27.34
C LEU A 485 22.34 -4.37 27.74
N ARG A 486 21.96 -4.43 29.02
CA ARG A 486 20.68 -3.90 29.47
C ARG A 486 20.69 -2.38 29.50
N TRP A 487 19.71 -1.77 28.86
CA TRP A 487 19.56 -0.32 28.75
C TRP A 487 18.17 0.18 29.13
N TRP A 488 17.24 -0.71 29.47
CA TRP A 488 15.83 -0.35 29.73
C TRP A 488 15.67 0.75 30.78
N LYS A 489 16.38 0.61 31.93
CA LYS A 489 16.34 1.56 33.04
C LYS A 489 16.91 2.94 32.68
N ASP A 490 17.82 2.99 31.70
CA ASP A 490 18.40 4.25 31.24
C ASP A 490 17.48 5.03 30.29
N VAL A 491 16.60 4.32 29.58
CA VAL A 491 15.73 4.88 28.54
C VAL A 491 14.33 5.19 29.05
N ALA A 492 13.72 4.26 29.81
CA ALA A 492 12.34 4.37 30.28
C ALA A 492 11.98 5.71 30.97
N PRO A 493 12.80 6.26 31.89
CA PRO A 493 12.46 7.53 32.54
C PRO A 493 12.66 8.77 31.63
N LYS A 494 13.35 8.63 30.48
CA LYS A 494 13.76 9.74 29.61
C LYS A 494 12.92 9.87 28.33
N VAL A 495 12.25 8.80 27.90
CA VAL A 495 11.47 8.79 26.66
C VAL A 495 9.97 8.73 26.98
N LYS A 496 9.25 9.82 26.69
CA LYS A 496 7.80 9.89 26.92
C LYS A 496 7.08 8.80 26.11
N GLY A 497 6.26 8.01 26.81
CA GLY A 497 5.47 6.92 26.20
C GLY A 497 6.23 5.61 26.01
N PHE A 498 7.51 5.54 26.40
CA PHE A 498 8.25 4.29 26.44
C PHE A 498 7.73 3.39 27.58
N PRO A 499 7.68 2.04 27.41
CA PRO A 499 7.19 1.16 28.46
C PRO A 499 8.05 1.23 29.73
N GLY A 500 7.40 1.44 30.88
CA GLY A 500 8.10 1.57 32.17
C GLY A 500 8.76 0.28 32.65
N ALA A 501 8.28 -0.87 32.20
CA ALA A 501 8.79 -2.20 32.55
C ALA A 501 9.14 -3.00 31.28
N PRO A 502 10.11 -3.93 31.36
CA PRO A 502 10.58 -4.72 30.22
C PRO A 502 9.61 -5.81 29.74
N GLU A 503 8.51 -6.06 30.45
CA GLU A 503 7.45 -6.99 30.04
C GLU A 503 6.53 -6.33 29.00
N VAL A 504 6.90 -6.50 27.73
CA VAL A 504 6.28 -5.83 26.59
C VAL A 504 5.67 -6.82 25.61
N PHE A 505 4.78 -6.32 24.76
CA PHE A 505 4.22 -7.08 23.64
C PHE A 505 5.17 -7.00 22.45
N HIS A 506 5.75 -8.12 22.06
CA HIS A 506 6.63 -8.26 20.91
C HIS A 506 5.82 -8.55 19.64
N LEU A 507 6.09 -7.80 18.59
CA LEU A 507 5.43 -7.91 17.28
C LEU A 507 6.44 -8.33 16.23
N HIS A 508 6.05 -9.25 15.34
CA HIS A 508 6.88 -9.58 14.20
C HIS A 508 6.93 -8.38 13.21
N PRO A 509 8.11 -7.81 12.92
CA PRO A 509 8.23 -6.59 12.10
C PRO A 509 7.63 -6.76 10.70
N ILE A 510 7.91 -7.89 10.04
CA ILE A 510 7.38 -8.18 8.70
C ILE A 510 5.86 -8.40 8.71
N GLY A 511 5.31 -9.06 9.74
CA GLY A 511 3.87 -9.25 9.87
C GLY A 511 3.16 -7.91 10.02
N LEU A 512 3.69 -7.05 10.91
CA LEU A 512 3.22 -5.68 11.12
C LEU A 512 3.25 -4.86 9.82
N LEU A 513 4.41 -4.82 9.13
CA LEU A 513 4.56 -4.09 7.88
C LEU A 513 3.62 -4.63 6.80
N ASN A 514 3.53 -5.94 6.61
CA ASN A 514 2.67 -6.55 5.60
C ASN A 514 1.19 -6.19 5.81
N ASN A 515 0.77 -6.02 7.06
CA ASN A 515 -0.60 -5.63 7.39
C ASN A 515 -0.97 -4.24 6.83
N PHE A 516 -0.05 -3.27 6.88
CA PHE A 516 -0.32 -1.89 6.49
C PHE A 516 0.24 -1.51 5.11
N TYR A 517 1.40 -2.05 4.72
CA TYR A 517 2.08 -1.67 3.48
C TYR A 517 1.39 -2.24 2.23
N SER A 518 0.98 -3.51 2.28
CA SER A 518 0.22 -4.16 1.19
C SER A 518 -1.17 -3.54 1.01
N ALA A 519 -1.76 -3.05 2.11
CA ALA A 519 -3.00 -2.30 2.12
C ALA A 519 -2.86 -0.95 1.41
N MET A 520 -1.78 -0.20 1.70
CA MET A 520 -1.48 1.05 0.98
C MET A 520 -1.25 0.80 -0.50
N ALA A 521 -0.49 -0.22 -0.88
CA ALA A 521 -0.23 -0.56 -2.27
C ALA A 521 -1.51 -0.98 -3.05
N THR A 522 -2.42 -1.71 -2.40
CA THR A 522 -3.72 -2.08 -2.97
C THR A 522 -4.64 -0.85 -3.12
N ALA A 523 -4.72 0.00 -2.10
CA ALA A 523 -5.48 1.25 -2.16
C ALA A 523 -4.95 2.20 -3.25
N ASN A 524 -3.64 2.18 -3.50
CA ASN A 524 -3.00 2.93 -4.59
C ASN A 524 -3.30 2.35 -5.98
N ALA A 525 -3.27 1.01 -6.10
CA ALA A 525 -3.59 0.32 -7.36
C ALA A 525 -5.04 0.54 -7.79
N ASN A 526 -5.97 0.51 -6.83
CA ASN A 526 -7.40 0.68 -7.08
C ASN A 526 -7.83 2.14 -7.14
N ALA A 527 -6.93 3.09 -6.87
CA ALA A 527 -7.21 4.53 -6.90
C ALA A 527 -7.48 4.99 -8.34
N THR A 528 -8.70 4.74 -8.79
CA THR A 528 -9.16 5.08 -10.13
C THR A 528 -10.01 6.35 -10.02
N PRO A 529 -9.81 7.34 -10.89
CA PRO A 529 -10.67 8.53 -10.90
C PRO A 529 -12.14 8.13 -11.06
N SER A 530 -12.96 8.38 -10.03
CA SER A 530 -14.41 8.20 -10.15
C SER A 530 -14.97 9.22 -11.15
N LYS A 531 -15.96 8.78 -11.95
CA LYS A 531 -16.70 9.66 -12.87
C LYS A 531 -17.85 10.40 -12.16
N ASP A 532 -18.20 9.98 -10.96
CA ASP A 532 -19.24 10.63 -10.14
C ASP A 532 -18.72 11.94 -9.54
N GLY A 533 -19.60 12.94 -9.43
CA GLY A 533 -19.33 14.20 -8.74
C GLY A 533 -19.38 14.08 -7.22
N THR A 534 -19.96 13.01 -6.66
CA THR A 534 -20.00 12.80 -5.21
C THR A 534 -18.69 12.20 -4.67
N TYR A 535 -18.34 12.54 -3.41
CA TYR A 535 -17.17 11.97 -2.74
C TYR A 535 -17.63 10.89 -1.76
N ASN A 536 -17.22 9.64 -1.99
CA ASN A 536 -17.59 8.46 -1.21
C ASN A 536 -16.54 8.08 -0.14
N GLY A 537 -15.46 8.85 -0.01
CA GLY A 537 -14.38 8.57 0.94
C GLY A 537 -13.29 7.62 0.40
N GLU A 538 -13.41 7.10 -0.82
CA GLU A 538 -12.38 6.22 -1.39
C GLU A 538 -11.09 6.97 -1.75
N ARG A 539 -9.99 6.20 -1.84
CA ARG A 539 -8.69 6.75 -2.26
C ARG A 539 -8.66 6.91 -3.77
N GLU A 540 -8.30 8.08 -4.28
CA GLU A 540 -8.21 8.33 -5.72
C GLU A 540 -6.97 9.12 -6.13
N LYS A 541 -6.46 8.86 -7.33
CA LYS A 541 -5.35 9.60 -7.94
C LYS A 541 -5.72 11.08 -8.18
N SER A 542 -4.72 11.97 -8.10
CA SER A 542 -4.92 13.38 -8.45
C SER A 542 -5.39 13.55 -9.90
N GLY A 543 -6.32 14.48 -10.14
CA GLY A 543 -6.96 14.71 -11.43
C GLY A 543 -8.13 15.69 -11.38
N ALA A 544 -8.70 16.03 -12.55
CA ALA A 544 -9.77 17.02 -12.69
C ALA A 544 -11.07 16.64 -11.95
N GLN A 545 -11.31 15.36 -11.68
CA GLN A 545 -12.52 14.88 -11.00
C GLN A 545 -12.66 15.48 -9.58
N TRP A 546 -11.53 15.76 -8.91
CA TRP A 546 -11.52 16.35 -7.57
C TRP A 546 -12.12 17.76 -7.52
N HIS A 547 -12.14 18.50 -8.64
CA HIS A 547 -12.77 19.83 -8.70
C HIS A 547 -14.26 19.79 -8.34
N LYS A 548 -14.92 18.67 -8.69
CA LYS A 548 -16.34 18.44 -8.41
C LYS A 548 -16.63 18.10 -6.95
N ARG A 549 -15.59 17.86 -6.15
CA ARG A 549 -15.68 17.50 -4.74
C ARG A 549 -15.52 18.74 -3.86
N PHE A 550 -16.16 18.71 -2.68
CA PHE A 550 -16.07 19.77 -1.68
C PHE A 550 -16.37 21.15 -2.29
N MET A 551 -17.56 21.31 -2.87
CA MET A 551 -17.96 22.56 -3.53
C MET A 551 -17.87 23.77 -2.58
N GLN A 552 -17.39 24.88 -3.13
CA GLN A 552 -17.50 26.17 -2.46
C GLN A 552 -18.94 26.68 -2.49
N SER A 553 -19.29 27.55 -1.53
CA SER A 553 -20.54 28.29 -1.53
C SER A 553 -20.35 29.70 -2.08
N ASN A 554 -21.43 30.28 -2.59
CA ASN A 554 -21.59 31.70 -2.90
C ASN A 554 -22.74 32.35 -2.10
N LYS A 555 -23.28 31.64 -1.10
CA LYS A 555 -24.42 32.11 -0.30
C LYS A 555 -23.92 32.82 0.94
N VAL A 556 -24.51 33.99 1.24
CA VAL A 556 -24.27 34.74 2.49
C VAL A 556 -24.73 33.94 3.71
N ALA A 557 -25.75 33.09 3.56
CA ALA A 557 -26.28 32.26 4.64
C ALA A 557 -25.23 31.31 5.26
N ASP A 558 -24.23 30.90 4.48
CA ASP A 558 -23.19 29.95 4.88
C ASP A 558 -21.98 30.63 5.55
N LEU A 559 -22.01 31.96 5.71
CA LEU A 559 -21.01 32.72 6.45
C LEU A 559 -21.21 32.57 7.96
N LYS A 560 -20.13 32.80 8.72
CA LYS A 560 -20.12 32.70 10.18
C LYS A 560 -20.33 34.06 10.84
N GLU A 561 -20.98 34.08 12.00
CA GLU A 561 -21.05 35.28 12.83
C GLU A 561 -19.70 35.63 13.47
N PRO A 562 -19.38 36.93 13.69
CA PRO A 562 -20.23 38.10 13.41
C PRO A 562 -20.15 38.61 11.95
N PHE A 563 -19.28 38.03 11.12
CA PHE A 563 -19.04 38.52 9.76
C PHE A 563 -20.31 38.46 8.89
N LYS A 564 -21.10 37.40 9.02
CA LYS A 564 -22.39 37.23 8.32
C LYS A 564 -23.35 38.41 8.57
N SER A 565 -23.58 38.80 9.83
CA SER A 565 -24.45 39.95 10.13
C SER A 565 -23.88 41.26 9.58
N ASN A 566 -22.56 41.43 9.70
CA ASN A 566 -21.85 42.62 9.22
C ASN A 566 -21.96 42.80 7.70
N ILE A 567 -21.63 41.76 6.93
CA ILE A 567 -21.73 41.79 5.46
C ILE A 567 -23.18 41.96 5.00
N THR A 568 -24.15 41.36 5.69
CA THR A 568 -25.57 41.51 5.34
C THR A 568 -26.01 42.96 5.41
N ARG A 569 -25.60 43.70 6.45
CA ARG A 569 -25.89 45.14 6.56
C ARG A 569 -25.20 45.96 5.47
N PHE A 570 -23.94 45.63 5.14
CA PHE A 570 -23.22 46.33 4.09
C PHE A 570 -23.84 46.08 2.70
N LEU A 571 -24.20 44.83 2.39
CA LEU A 571 -24.90 44.47 1.15
C LEU A 571 -26.26 45.17 1.04
N ALA A 572 -26.99 45.31 2.14
CA ALA A 572 -28.25 46.06 2.17
C ALA A 572 -28.03 47.55 1.86
N ALA A 573 -26.97 48.17 2.38
CA ALA A 573 -26.62 49.56 2.07
C ALA A 573 -26.23 49.75 0.59
N LEU A 574 -25.47 48.80 0.02
CA LEU A 574 -25.15 48.78 -1.41
C LEU A 574 -26.40 48.66 -2.28
N ASN A 575 -27.30 47.72 -1.94
CA ASN A 575 -28.54 47.51 -2.67
C ASN A 575 -29.46 48.75 -2.61
N ALA A 576 -29.58 49.39 -1.43
CA ALA A 576 -30.36 50.62 -1.27
C ALA A 576 -29.79 51.79 -2.09
N ALA A 577 -28.49 51.80 -2.35
CA ALA A 577 -27.83 52.78 -3.22
C ALA A 577 -27.93 52.43 -4.72
N GLY A 578 -28.58 51.32 -5.07
CA GLY A 578 -28.67 50.82 -6.44
C GLY A 578 -27.34 50.28 -6.99
N VAL A 579 -26.48 49.71 -6.12
CA VAL A 579 -25.27 48.98 -6.50
C VAL A 579 -25.59 47.49 -6.57
N THR A 580 -25.37 46.87 -7.73
CA THR A 580 -25.52 45.42 -7.90
C THR A 580 -24.28 44.70 -7.41
N VAL A 581 -24.47 43.66 -6.59
CA VAL A 581 -23.38 42.84 -6.03
C VAL A 581 -23.41 41.44 -6.65
N ASN A 582 -22.30 41.05 -7.28
CA ASN A 582 -22.10 39.71 -7.82
C ASN A 582 -21.14 38.93 -6.93
N ILE A 583 -21.65 37.92 -6.21
CA ILE A 583 -20.88 37.11 -5.27
C ILE A 583 -20.29 35.89 -5.99
N ASN A 584 -18.97 35.76 -5.95
CA ASN A 584 -18.22 34.64 -6.53
C ASN A 584 -18.00 33.51 -5.51
N THR A 585 -17.55 33.86 -4.29
CA THR A 585 -17.24 32.88 -3.24
C THR A 585 -17.58 33.45 -1.87
N THR A 586 -18.19 32.65 -0.99
CA THR A 586 -18.33 32.93 0.44
C THR A 586 -17.51 31.92 1.24
N LEU A 587 -18.03 30.72 1.44
CA LEU A 587 -17.35 29.63 2.14
C LEU A 587 -16.57 28.77 1.15
N ARG A 588 -15.28 28.59 1.39
CA ARG A 588 -14.45 27.60 0.68
C ARG A 588 -14.04 26.51 1.68
N PRO A 589 -14.53 25.27 1.57
CA PRO A 589 -14.11 24.20 2.47
C PRO A 589 -12.58 24.04 2.53
N PRO A 590 -11.99 23.74 3.69
CA PRO A 590 -10.56 23.51 3.83
C PRO A 590 -10.03 22.42 2.88
N GLN A 591 -10.83 21.38 2.62
CA GLN A 591 -10.54 20.31 1.66
C GLN A 591 -10.32 20.86 0.25
N ARG A 592 -11.20 21.77 -0.19
CA ARG A 592 -11.08 22.42 -1.51
C ARG A 592 -9.82 23.27 -1.58
N SER A 593 -9.51 24.01 -0.52
CA SER A 593 -8.31 24.85 -0.45
C SER A 593 -7.03 24.02 -0.47
N TYR A 594 -7.02 22.88 0.23
CA TYR A 594 -5.93 21.91 0.19
C TYR A 594 -5.68 21.39 -1.23
N LEU A 595 -6.73 20.96 -1.93
CA LEU A 595 -6.64 20.45 -3.30
C LEU A 595 -6.14 21.53 -4.27
N MET A 596 -6.73 22.72 -4.21
CA MET A 596 -6.34 23.88 -5.02
C MET A 596 -4.88 24.28 -4.79
N TYR A 597 -4.47 24.44 -3.53
CA TYR A 597 -3.12 24.88 -3.15
C TYR A 597 -2.06 23.90 -3.64
N TYR A 598 -2.17 22.61 -3.30
CA TYR A 598 -1.13 21.65 -3.64
C TYR A 598 -1.12 21.24 -5.11
N ALA A 599 -2.26 21.28 -5.81
CA ALA A 599 -2.26 21.14 -7.27
C ALA A 599 -1.41 22.24 -7.92
N ARG A 600 -1.58 23.49 -7.49
CA ARG A 600 -0.80 24.65 -7.97
C ARG A 600 0.67 24.55 -7.61
N GLU A 601 1.01 24.16 -6.38
CA GLU A 601 2.41 24.01 -5.98
C GLU A 601 3.13 22.91 -6.78
N ILE A 602 2.47 21.80 -7.09
CA ILE A 602 3.01 20.76 -7.98
C ILE A 602 3.25 21.32 -9.38
N VAL A 603 2.30 22.08 -9.93
CA VAL A 603 2.47 22.77 -11.22
C VAL A 603 3.66 23.73 -11.18
N ASN A 604 3.91 24.39 -10.05
CA ASN A 604 5.05 25.28 -9.81
C ASN A 604 6.36 24.54 -9.48
N GLY A 605 6.39 23.21 -9.52
CA GLY A 605 7.61 22.40 -9.36
C GLY A 605 7.76 21.68 -8.03
N MET A 606 6.78 21.72 -7.13
CA MET A 606 6.77 20.88 -5.93
C MET A 606 6.74 19.39 -6.33
N ASP A 607 7.55 18.59 -5.64
CA ASP A 607 7.52 17.14 -5.78
C ASP A 607 6.21 16.59 -5.17
N PRO A 608 5.40 15.82 -5.92
CA PRO A 608 4.18 15.21 -5.38
C PRO A 608 4.39 14.38 -4.11
N ALA A 609 5.59 13.80 -3.91
CA ALA A 609 5.92 13.04 -2.70
C ALA A 609 6.07 13.91 -1.45
N LYS A 610 6.25 15.24 -1.61
CA LYS A 610 6.40 16.20 -0.50
C LYS A 610 5.09 16.87 -0.10
N VAL A 611 3.99 16.57 -0.77
CA VAL A 611 2.69 17.10 -0.40
C VAL A 611 2.25 16.44 0.92
N PRO A 612 2.04 17.21 1.99
CA PRO A 612 1.56 16.65 3.26
C PRO A 612 0.14 16.11 3.09
N ALA A 613 -0.19 15.02 3.79
CA ALA A 613 -1.56 14.51 3.82
C ALA A 613 -2.51 15.58 4.38
N PHE A 614 -3.75 15.60 3.89
CA PHE A 614 -4.78 16.45 4.47
C PHE A 614 -5.06 16.00 5.90
N ALA A 615 -4.92 16.91 6.86
CA ALA A 615 -5.28 16.70 8.26
C ALA A 615 -6.65 17.35 8.52
N PRO A 616 -7.73 16.56 8.64
CA PRO A 616 -9.05 17.12 8.95
C PRO A 616 -9.08 17.75 10.34
N GLN A 617 -9.79 18.87 10.48
CA GLN A 617 -10.02 19.54 11.75
C GLN A 617 -11.53 19.75 11.92
N ASN A 618 -12.00 19.96 13.15
CA ASN A 618 -13.38 20.39 13.41
C ASN A 618 -14.48 19.53 12.76
N GLY A 619 -14.27 18.21 12.62
CA GLY A 619 -15.22 17.29 12.02
C GLY A 619 -15.23 17.26 10.48
N ASP A 620 -14.26 17.91 9.83
CA ASP A 620 -14.07 17.88 8.39
C ASP A 620 -13.92 16.45 7.84
N ALA A 621 -14.51 16.20 6.67
CA ALA A 621 -14.30 14.94 5.95
C ALA A 621 -12.83 14.81 5.48
N PRO A 622 -12.26 13.59 5.46
CA PRO A 622 -10.92 13.35 4.94
C PRO A 622 -10.82 13.63 3.45
N VAL A 623 -9.59 13.86 2.96
CA VAL A 623 -9.28 13.93 1.53
C VAL A 623 -8.31 12.81 1.21
N ASN A 624 -8.84 11.67 0.75
CA ASN A 624 -8.05 10.49 0.41
C ASN A 624 -7.48 10.58 -1.01
N ILE A 625 -6.62 11.57 -1.25
CA ILE A 625 -5.95 11.75 -2.54
C ILE A 625 -4.60 11.04 -2.58
N ASP A 626 -4.32 10.35 -3.67
CA ASP A 626 -2.98 9.90 -4.02
C ASP A 626 -2.32 10.92 -4.97
N TRP A 627 -1.43 11.75 -4.40
CA TRP A 627 -0.64 12.70 -5.16
C TRP A 627 0.46 12.05 -5.98
N GLN A 628 0.93 10.87 -5.62
CA GLN A 628 2.10 10.23 -6.22
C GLN A 628 1.76 9.23 -7.32
N HIS A 629 0.48 8.88 -7.47
CA HIS A 629 -0.02 7.89 -8.43
C HIS A 629 0.76 6.57 -8.28
N LEU A 630 0.81 6.08 -7.05
CA LEU A 630 1.52 4.85 -6.72
C LEU A 630 0.86 3.66 -7.43
N ASP A 631 1.66 2.73 -7.91
CA ASP A 631 1.17 1.47 -8.48
C ASP A 631 0.92 0.41 -7.38
N ALA A 632 0.53 -0.80 -7.80
CA ALA A 632 0.29 -1.93 -6.89
C ALA A 632 1.53 -2.43 -6.14
N SER A 633 2.73 -1.96 -6.50
CA SER A 633 3.98 -2.22 -5.79
C SER A 633 4.41 -1.06 -4.89
N GLY A 634 3.64 0.04 -4.86
CA GLY A 634 3.98 1.25 -4.14
C GLY A 634 4.99 2.14 -4.87
N LYS A 635 5.25 1.90 -6.17
CA LYS A 635 6.15 2.73 -6.98
C LYS A 635 5.39 3.91 -7.58
N PRO A 636 5.89 5.16 -7.49
CA PRO A 636 5.21 6.33 -8.03
C PRO A 636 5.30 6.44 -9.56
N ASP A 637 4.20 6.86 -10.18
CA ASP A 637 4.19 7.45 -11.52
C ASP A 637 4.17 8.99 -11.42
N LEU A 638 5.34 9.57 -11.17
CA LEU A 638 5.48 11.02 -11.01
C LEU A 638 5.09 11.82 -12.27
N LYS A 639 5.11 11.20 -13.46
CA LYS A 639 4.69 11.85 -14.70
C LYS A 639 3.16 11.97 -14.74
N ALA A 640 2.45 10.88 -14.49
CA ALA A 640 0.99 10.88 -14.40
C ALA A 640 0.50 11.76 -13.25
N ALA A 641 1.17 11.72 -12.09
CA ALA A 641 0.90 12.57 -10.93
C ALA A 641 0.91 14.06 -11.26
N LYS A 642 1.97 14.53 -11.92
CA LYS A 642 2.10 15.93 -12.34
C LYS A 642 1.05 16.31 -13.38
N GLN A 643 0.72 15.40 -14.30
CA GLN A 643 -0.34 15.63 -15.28
C GLN A 643 -1.73 15.72 -14.62
N GLY A 644 -2.01 14.84 -13.64
CA GLY A 644 -3.23 14.85 -12.85
C GLY A 644 -3.38 16.14 -12.03
N ALA A 645 -2.32 16.57 -11.36
CA ALA A 645 -2.28 17.86 -10.65
C ALA A 645 -2.52 19.04 -11.59
N LYS A 646 -1.89 19.04 -12.78
CA LYS A 646 -2.11 20.07 -13.81
C LYS A 646 -3.56 20.10 -14.31
N ALA A 647 -4.17 18.93 -14.53
CA ALA A 647 -5.57 18.84 -14.95
C ALA A 647 -6.52 19.34 -13.84
N MET A 648 -6.20 19.04 -12.57
CA MET A 648 -6.95 19.53 -11.42
C MET A 648 -6.85 21.05 -11.28
N ASP A 649 -5.65 21.61 -11.35
CA ASP A 649 -5.41 23.05 -11.29
C ASP A 649 -6.13 23.79 -12.42
N ALA A 650 -6.06 23.26 -13.65
CA ALA A 650 -6.80 23.80 -14.78
C ALA A 650 -8.33 23.78 -14.56
N ALA A 651 -8.87 22.73 -13.93
CA ALA A 651 -10.29 22.64 -13.61
C ALA A 651 -10.73 23.65 -12.54
N TYR A 652 -9.86 24.01 -11.59
CA TYR A 652 -10.11 25.12 -10.65
C TYR A 652 -9.99 26.51 -11.30
N GLY A 653 -9.41 26.60 -12.50
CA GLY A 653 -9.22 27.83 -13.27
C GLY A 653 -8.00 28.63 -12.82
N ALA A 654 -7.80 29.80 -13.44
CA ALA A 654 -6.75 30.76 -13.08
C ALA A 654 -7.10 31.50 -11.77
N ALA A 655 -7.30 30.75 -10.67
CA ALA A 655 -7.42 31.32 -9.35
C ALA A 655 -6.13 32.10 -9.02
N GLY A 656 -6.27 33.26 -8.37
CA GLY A 656 -5.16 34.11 -7.94
C GLY A 656 -4.33 33.48 -6.81
N ALA A 657 -3.93 34.26 -5.82
CA ALA A 657 -3.20 33.72 -4.68
C ALA A 657 -4.10 32.73 -3.90
N ILE A 658 -3.67 31.48 -3.78
CA ILE A 658 -4.41 30.44 -3.05
C ILE A 658 -3.81 30.33 -1.64
N GLY A 659 -4.62 30.59 -0.61
CA GLY A 659 -4.21 30.36 0.77
C GLY A 659 -4.00 28.87 1.08
N LYS A 660 -3.05 28.55 1.96
CA LYS A 660 -2.94 27.21 2.54
C LYS A 660 -4.26 26.83 3.25
N PRO A 661 -4.63 25.54 3.28
CA PRO A 661 -5.84 25.10 4.00
C PRO A 661 -5.79 25.56 5.47
N TYR A 662 -6.95 25.97 5.99
CA TYR A 662 -7.16 26.54 7.32
C TYR A 662 -6.44 27.88 7.59
N ARG A 663 -5.85 28.52 6.58
CA ARG A 663 -5.21 29.83 6.72
C ARG A 663 -5.93 30.96 5.99
N SER A 664 -7.01 30.65 5.26
CA SER A 664 -7.83 31.65 4.57
C SER A 664 -9.12 31.93 5.35
N ASN A 665 -9.53 33.20 5.40
CA ASN A 665 -10.82 33.58 5.97
C ASN A 665 -12.02 32.94 5.24
N HIS A 666 -11.88 32.56 3.97
CA HIS A 666 -12.89 31.76 3.27
C HIS A 666 -13.09 30.37 3.87
N ASN A 667 -12.09 29.79 4.55
CA ASN A 667 -12.23 28.50 5.23
C ASN A 667 -13.08 28.60 6.49
N GLY A 668 -13.02 29.74 7.17
CA GLY A 668 -13.82 30.00 8.36
C GLY A 668 -15.24 30.53 8.08
N GLY A 669 -15.58 30.80 6.81
CA GLY A 669 -16.81 31.50 6.45
C GLY A 669 -16.80 32.97 6.87
N GLU A 670 -15.61 33.60 6.91
CA GLU A 670 -15.39 34.98 7.35
C GLU A 670 -14.90 35.91 6.21
N ALA A 671 -15.12 35.50 4.96
CA ALA A 671 -14.77 36.26 3.76
C ALA A 671 -15.80 36.10 2.63
N ILE A 672 -15.80 37.07 1.73
CA ILE A 672 -16.62 37.10 0.53
C ILE A 672 -15.82 37.71 -0.64
N ASP A 673 -15.78 36.98 -1.74
CA ASP A 673 -15.26 37.49 -3.02
C ASP A 673 -16.46 38.02 -3.82
N MET A 674 -16.52 39.33 -4.04
CA MET A 674 -17.64 39.97 -4.74
C MET A 674 -17.19 41.11 -5.66
N ARG A 675 -17.96 41.32 -6.73
CA ARG A 675 -17.78 42.44 -7.67
C ARG A 675 -19.00 43.36 -7.64
N LEU A 676 -18.76 44.66 -7.74
CA LEU A 676 -19.79 45.70 -7.68
C LEU A 676 -20.06 46.26 -9.09
N SER A 677 -21.32 46.56 -9.40
CA SER A 677 -21.74 47.25 -10.63
C SER A 677 -22.63 48.47 -10.29
N PRO A 678 -22.30 49.70 -10.75
CA PRO A 678 -21.11 50.07 -11.53
C PRO A 678 -19.80 49.74 -10.79
N ALA A 679 -18.67 49.69 -11.50
CA ALA A 679 -17.39 49.28 -10.91
C ALA A 679 -17.11 50.08 -9.62
N TRP A 680 -16.86 49.37 -8.52
CA TRP A 680 -16.67 49.92 -7.17
C TRP A 680 -17.83 50.74 -6.59
N GLY A 681 -19.00 50.77 -7.26
CA GLY A 681 -20.11 51.63 -6.89
C GLY A 681 -19.90 53.10 -7.26
N ILE A 682 -18.93 53.43 -8.11
CA ILE A 682 -18.61 54.81 -8.50
C ILE A 682 -19.84 55.52 -9.09
N GLY A 683 -20.10 56.73 -8.61
CA GLY A 683 -21.26 57.54 -8.95
C GLY A 683 -22.51 57.25 -8.11
N LYS A 684 -22.46 56.31 -7.15
CA LYS A 684 -23.56 56.04 -6.21
C LYS A 684 -23.30 56.71 -4.86
N THR A 685 -24.38 56.95 -4.11
CA THR A 685 -24.31 57.44 -2.73
C THR A 685 -24.68 56.30 -1.78
N VAL A 686 -23.71 55.84 -0.98
CA VAL A 686 -23.87 54.67 -0.10
C VAL A 686 -23.85 55.12 1.36
N LYS A 687 -24.69 54.50 2.20
CA LYS A 687 -24.70 54.76 3.65
C LYS A 687 -23.54 54.03 4.35
N LYS A 688 -22.93 54.70 5.33
CA LYS A 688 -22.06 54.13 6.36
C LYS A 688 -22.89 53.47 7.45
N ALA A 689 -22.24 52.66 8.29
CA ALA A 689 -22.89 51.98 9.42
C ALA A 689 -23.48 52.93 10.47
N ASP A 690 -22.95 54.15 10.60
CA ASP A 690 -23.47 55.21 11.48
C ASP A 690 -24.68 55.97 10.92
N GLY A 691 -25.11 55.63 9.69
CA GLY A 691 -26.25 56.24 9.00
C GLY A 691 -25.91 57.42 8.09
N THR A 692 -24.68 57.95 8.12
CA THR A 692 -24.23 59.03 7.23
C THR A 692 -24.01 58.51 5.80
N SER A 693 -24.08 59.39 4.79
CA SER A 693 -23.96 59.02 3.38
C SER A 693 -22.67 59.54 2.74
N VAL A 694 -22.07 58.76 1.85
CA VAL A 694 -20.88 59.13 1.06
C VAL A 694 -21.14 58.89 -0.41
N THR A 695 -20.84 59.89 -1.25
CA THR A 695 -20.78 59.71 -2.71
C THR A 695 -19.48 59.00 -3.06
N ILE A 696 -19.56 57.86 -3.74
CA ILE A 696 -18.41 57.05 -4.14
C ILE A 696 -17.80 57.64 -5.40
N GLY A 697 -16.64 58.31 -5.28
CA GLY A 697 -15.86 58.84 -6.40
C GLY A 697 -14.68 57.94 -6.79
N SER A 698 -14.25 57.06 -5.88
CA SER A 698 -13.08 56.21 -6.04
C SER A 698 -13.26 54.83 -5.39
N LYS A 699 -12.36 53.89 -5.73
CA LYS A 699 -12.25 52.59 -5.04
C LYS A 699 -12.02 52.76 -3.53
N ARG A 700 -11.30 53.80 -3.11
CA ARG A 700 -11.00 53.99 -1.69
C ARG A 700 -12.26 54.32 -0.90
N ASP A 701 -13.16 55.11 -1.46
CA ASP A 701 -14.38 55.54 -0.77
C ASP A 701 -15.25 54.34 -0.37
N ILE A 702 -15.45 53.37 -1.28
CA ILE A 702 -16.26 52.18 -0.97
C ILE A 702 -15.57 51.23 0.02
N ILE A 703 -14.23 51.17 -0.01
CA ILE A 703 -13.43 50.43 0.99
C ILE A 703 -13.65 51.04 2.39
N ASP A 704 -13.61 52.37 2.49
CA ASP A 704 -13.83 53.08 3.75
C ASP A 704 -15.27 52.92 4.24
N VAL A 705 -16.27 52.92 3.35
CA VAL A 705 -17.66 52.59 3.72
C VAL A 705 -17.76 51.17 4.26
N GLY A 706 -17.22 50.17 3.58
CA GLY A 706 -17.24 48.77 4.04
C GLY A 706 -16.60 48.60 5.42
N ALA A 707 -15.50 49.31 5.68
CA ALA A 707 -14.82 49.29 6.97
C ALA A 707 -15.71 49.75 8.13
N THR A 708 -16.64 50.69 7.90
CA THR A 708 -17.63 51.09 8.93
C THR A 708 -18.56 49.95 9.34
N TYR A 709 -18.78 48.96 8.48
CA TYR A 709 -19.54 47.75 8.78
C TYR A 709 -18.69 46.62 9.36
N SER A 710 -17.40 46.85 9.63
CA SER A 710 -16.42 45.81 9.95
C SER A 710 -16.28 44.75 8.84
N VAL A 711 -16.36 45.21 7.58
CA VAL A 711 -16.10 44.43 6.37
C VAL A 711 -14.90 45.05 5.66
N LEU A 712 -13.74 44.44 5.82
CA LEU A 712 -12.48 45.01 5.36
C LEU A 712 -12.10 44.44 3.99
N HIS A 713 -11.80 45.31 3.04
CA HIS A 713 -11.25 44.91 1.74
C HIS A 713 -9.75 44.58 1.86
N TRP A 714 -9.22 43.70 1.01
CA TRP A 714 -7.80 43.32 0.99
C TRP A 714 -6.82 44.52 0.97
N ASN A 715 -7.18 45.57 0.23
CA ASN A 715 -6.38 46.80 0.12
C ASN A 715 -6.59 47.83 1.26
N TYR A 716 -7.30 47.48 2.34
CA TYR A 716 -7.67 48.45 3.37
C TYR A 716 -6.44 49.09 4.04
N ASP A 717 -5.38 48.33 4.28
CA ASP A 717 -4.13 48.77 4.93
C ASP A 717 -3.03 49.25 3.96
N GLY A 718 -3.33 49.40 2.66
CA GLY A 718 -2.38 49.95 1.69
C GLY A 718 -1.35 48.97 1.12
N ARG A 719 -1.54 47.65 1.24
CA ARG A 719 -0.67 46.65 0.58
C ARG A 719 -0.74 46.75 -0.96
N THR A 720 0.32 47.23 -1.59
CA THR A 720 0.38 47.62 -3.02
C THR A 720 0.86 46.53 -4.00
N LYS A 721 1.04 45.26 -3.60
CA LYS A 721 1.79 44.29 -4.46
C LYS A 721 1.08 43.01 -4.91
N LYS A 722 -0.20 42.78 -4.59
CA LYS A 722 -0.97 41.65 -5.17
C LYS A 722 -2.45 42.02 -5.39
N ILE A 723 -2.93 41.77 -6.61
CA ILE A 723 -4.31 42.01 -7.04
C ILE A 723 -5.17 40.82 -6.57
N ASP A 724 -5.89 40.99 -5.48
CA ASP A 724 -7.09 40.19 -5.15
C ASP A 724 -8.28 41.16 -4.95
N ASP A 725 -8.57 41.90 -6.02
CA ASP A 725 -9.58 42.95 -6.04
C ASP A 725 -11.01 42.54 -5.67
N PRO A 726 -11.49 41.29 -5.82
CA PRO A 726 -12.83 40.96 -5.35
C PRO A 726 -12.91 40.71 -3.84
N HIS A 727 -11.80 40.68 -3.09
CA HIS A 727 -11.76 40.09 -1.75
C HIS A 727 -12.13 41.04 -0.60
N TRP A 728 -13.13 40.64 0.19
CA TRP A 728 -13.54 41.30 1.44
C TRP A 728 -13.62 40.28 2.57
N SER A 729 -13.13 40.62 3.76
CA SER A 729 -13.12 39.71 4.90
C SER A 729 -13.21 40.44 6.23
N LYS A 730 -13.32 39.67 7.31
CA LYS A 730 -13.30 40.19 8.69
C LYS A 730 -11.99 40.91 9.03
N THR A 731 -10.87 40.48 8.44
CA THR A 731 -9.53 41.02 8.77
C THR A 731 -8.84 41.72 7.60
N GLY A 732 -9.47 41.75 6.42
CA GLY A 732 -8.85 42.26 5.19
C GLY A 732 -7.74 41.34 4.66
N ASN A 733 -7.66 40.09 5.13
CA ASN A 733 -6.69 39.08 4.68
C ASN A 733 -7.37 37.82 4.14
#